data_AF-A0A7Y7I8D4-F1
#
_entry.id   AF-A0A7Y7I8D4-F1
#
_cell.length_a   1.000
_cell.length_b   1.000
_cell.length_c   1.000
_cell.angle_alpha   90.00
_cell.angle_beta   90.00
_cell.angle_gamma   90.00
#
_symmetry.space_group_name_H-M   'P 1'
#
loop_
_entity.id
_entity.type
_entity.pdbx_description
1 polymer ?
#
loop_
_entity_poly.entity_id
_entity_poly.type
_entity_poly.pdbx_seq_one_letter_code
_entity_poly.pdbx_strand_id
1 'polypeptide(L)'
;MQILDRDSEISGRNASPPPGQMRTLRAWLVWKYVPNPPKKPRKVPYYASGLPRSGTQGSPEDRAAMVSFDEALHAARVGRYDGVGFAMHADFNLVALDFDNCVVDRVIDPRVAALVAGTYSEISPSGSGVRAFVRGSLQSAKDVDAERGPFAVEYFGHNGFVTFTGDVTDECAMFGCEDSLRELTPDVIADYTMRFGSLAAAPSAFNDASGLMALSPVLDLSGTDIAGHLNNLPCDLDYDTWVRVGMAVHHETHGTGFDLWHAWSKASPKYTTERYCAERWQSFGKFPGAPTTMAWVIKRANEHRASADYQKLMADIATKPKDAVISTWAARAATLPKDRQGAVIDEMERQHRIGRRVLNAALKDATTATRRDEKSSRVQRKADGRQVIIVAPEDSAKQAAQVGQLIAQNRPTTDLVQFAGRPSRIVDLDPPFAHAQDDEDARPPKQVLIEMHTMTSMRALVESVAVFAVEGENGPSAIQVPPPVIDNLVQLRETTDAPRVVGLLAHPIVTPRGEVLAANGLHRGTGLFLHGLADGTLRPYNRPEAQAALTRLRSVFLEGFEFASEVDEAVALVSLFAAVERRLMDSAPGMAVIAASQSSGKTTLALRLHAILTGRPMPTWTLPVGDDSEIEKRLLGILLASPEMVCFDNVPDGLTVHCGPALNSAMTSPIFECRMLGANRNQQAPTNVFWVITGNNLRLGADETTRLLQTRLAPSAHRPETRTFKHPDVLQHALSIRSEVLQHVIGIVAGYLQTVERVSGGTRFPQWDCLARQPLLWAGGCDPLRALDTNYEQAEHLQSLRVLLRELHTLFEGETFAARDVVNDAPISARDALEGLQCRNVTSVRSVGRALAAVVGRVSSDGGESLYLTSSLDRNGVTAFRVMREVDLAGFAGF
;
A
#
# COMPACT_ATOMS: atom_id res chain seq x y z
N MET A 1 7.10 35.45 29.83
CA MET A 1 5.95 34.62 30.22
C MET A 1 5.60 33.81 28.98
N GLN A 2 6.13 32.60 28.86
CA GLN A 2 5.95 31.70 27.70
C GLN A 2 5.32 30.43 28.26
N ILE A 3 4.02 30.38 28.48
CA ILE A 3 3.11 29.74 27.54
C ILE A 3 1.68 30.19 27.90
N LEU A 4 0.93 30.59 26.87
CA LEU A 4 -0.50 30.94 26.83
C LEU A 4 -0.85 32.27 27.52
N ASP A 5 -1.00 33.30 26.69
CA ASP A 5 -1.45 34.67 27.02
C ASP A 5 -0.53 35.48 27.94
N ARG A 6 0.54 36.02 27.34
CA ARG A 6 0.81 37.46 27.32
C ARG A 6 1.92 37.70 26.29
N ASP A 7 1.56 38.39 25.22
CA ASP A 7 2.40 38.85 24.10
C ASP A 7 2.54 37.89 22.90
N SER A 8 1.43 37.29 22.44
CA SER A 8 1.32 36.62 21.13
C SER A 8 1.21 37.60 19.94
N GLU A 9 1.63 38.86 20.09
CA GLU A 9 1.62 39.84 19.00
C GLU A 9 2.88 39.84 18.12
N ILE A 10 3.87 38.98 18.39
CA ILE A 10 5.13 38.98 17.60
C ILE A 10 5.20 37.84 16.55
N SER A 11 4.29 36.85 16.55
CA SER A 11 4.37 35.73 15.59
C SER A 11 3.05 35.19 14.99
N GLY A 12 1.88 35.65 15.42
CA GLY A 12 0.60 35.36 14.74
C GLY A 12 0.17 33.88 14.66
N ARG A 13 0.75 32.96 15.45
CA ARG A 13 0.34 31.54 15.52
C ARG A 13 -0.06 31.13 16.93
N ASN A 14 -1.18 30.40 17.04
CA ASN A 14 -1.65 29.79 18.28
C ASN A 14 -0.82 28.55 18.61
N ALA A 15 -0.53 28.34 19.91
CA ALA A 15 0.14 27.12 20.37
C ALA A 15 -0.74 25.89 20.15
N SER A 16 -0.19 24.86 19.50
CA SER A 16 -0.88 23.61 19.20
C SER A 16 -0.86 22.64 20.40
N PRO A 17 -1.94 21.86 20.63
CA PRO A 17 -1.92 20.80 21.62
C PRO A 17 -0.94 19.68 21.21
N PRO A 18 -0.46 18.85 22.16
CA PRO A 18 0.32 17.66 21.83
C PRO A 18 -0.53 16.64 21.06
N PRO A 19 0.12 15.72 20.31
CA PRO A 19 -0.59 14.62 19.66
C PRO A 19 -1.50 13.86 20.62
N GLY A 20 -2.67 13.41 20.15
CA GLY A 20 -3.75 12.87 20.97
C GLY A 20 -3.33 11.70 21.87
N GLN A 21 -2.37 10.90 21.40
CA GLN A 21 -1.80 9.80 22.19
C GLN A 21 -0.93 10.26 23.36
N MET A 22 -0.26 11.41 23.26
CA MET A 22 0.51 12.00 24.35
C MET A 22 -0.38 12.78 25.31
N ARG A 23 -1.41 13.45 24.79
CA ARG A 23 -2.31 14.31 25.56
C ARG A 23 -2.98 13.58 26.72
N THR A 24 -3.37 12.32 26.51
CA THR A 24 -4.11 11.49 27.47
C THR A 24 -3.21 10.73 28.46
N LEU A 25 -1.91 10.64 28.21
CA LEU A 25 -0.97 9.95 29.11
C LEU A 25 -0.81 10.72 30.43
N ARG A 26 -0.82 10.01 31.55
CA ARG A 26 -0.50 10.58 32.88
C ARG A 26 1.02 10.69 33.06
N ALA A 27 1.63 11.54 32.26
CA ALA A 27 3.08 11.77 32.22
C ALA A 27 3.45 13.27 32.29
N TRP A 28 2.46 14.13 32.46
CA TRP A 28 2.64 15.57 32.40
C TRP A 28 2.91 16.18 33.77
N LEU A 29 3.78 17.18 33.75
CA LEU A 29 4.25 17.95 34.89
C LEU A 29 4.29 19.44 34.51
N VAL A 30 4.49 20.28 35.51
CA VAL A 30 4.77 21.71 35.35
C VAL A 30 6.22 21.99 35.73
N TRP A 31 6.83 23.08 35.25
CA TRP A 31 8.22 23.39 35.57
C TRP A 31 8.45 24.87 35.84
N LYS A 32 9.57 25.19 36.51
CA LYS A 32 10.01 26.57 36.79
C LYS A 32 11.50 26.78 36.49
N TYR A 33 11.86 28.00 36.14
CA TYR A 33 13.24 28.46 36.16
C TYR A 33 13.69 28.70 37.59
N VAL A 34 14.69 27.93 38.02
CA VAL A 34 15.35 28.12 39.32
C VAL A 34 16.77 28.64 39.07
N PRO A 35 17.12 29.83 39.60
CA PRO A 35 18.48 30.36 39.52
C PRO A 35 19.51 29.35 40.06
N ASN A 36 20.63 29.16 39.35
CA ASN A 36 21.67 28.19 39.72
C ASN A 36 23.10 28.72 39.50
N PRO A 37 23.48 29.87 40.10
CA PRO A 37 24.81 30.45 39.90
C PRO A 37 25.92 29.51 40.44
N PRO A 38 27.07 29.37 39.74
CA PRO A 38 27.53 30.13 38.56
C PRO A 38 27.05 29.57 37.20
N LYS A 39 26.16 28.57 37.19
CA LYS A 39 25.64 27.94 35.96
C LYS A 39 24.35 28.61 35.46
N LYS A 40 23.93 28.25 34.24
CA LYS A 40 22.64 28.70 33.68
C LYS A 40 21.47 28.26 34.59
N PRO A 41 20.37 29.04 34.66
CA PRO A 41 19.16 28.67 35.39
C PRO A 41 18.67 27.27 34.99
N ARG A 42 18.22 26.47 35.96
CA ARG A 42 17.72 25.11 35.70
C ARG A 42 16.21 25.13 35.51
N LYS A 43 15.72 24.34 34.56
CA LYS A 43 14.29 24.04 34.37
C LYS A 43 13.92 22.89 35.31
N VAL A 44 13.35 23.20 36.47
CA VAL A 44 13.06 22.22 37.52
C VAL A 44 11.60 21.76 37.43
N PRO A 45 11.32 20.44 37.34
CA PRO A 45 9.96 19.91 37.29
C PRO A 45 9.29 19.90 38.68
N TYR A 46 7.98 20.14 38.67
CA TYR A 46 7.06 20.15 39.81
C TYR A 46 5.82 19.33 39.45
N TYR A 47 5.24 18.65 40.43
CA TYR A 47 3.93 18.04 40.29
C TYR A 47 2.85 19.12 40.22
N ALA A 48 1.72 18.82 39.56
CA ALA A 48 0.58 19.74 39.49
C ALA A 48 0.04 20.14 40.88
N SER A 49 0.32 19.33 41.91
CA SER A 49 -0.03 19.58 43.31
C SER A 49 0.72 20.74 43.98
N GLY A 50 1.82 21.25 43.40
CA GLY A 50 2.62 22.29 44.05
C GLY A 50 4.04 21.86 44.46
N LEU A 51 4.25 20.56 44.62
CA LEU A 51 5.49 20.02 45.19
C LEU A 51 6.58 19.84 44.12
N PRO A 52 7.86 20.12 44.44
CA PRO A 52 8.97 19.76 43.56
C PRO A 52 8.96 18.26 43.28
N ARG A 53 9.21 17.87 42.02
CA ARG A 53 9.36 16.46 41.69
C ARG A 53 10.60 15.92 42.39
N SER A 54 10.41 14.90 43.23
CA SER A 54 11.46 14.26 44.01
C SER A 54 11.20 12.76 44.12
N GLY A 55 12.22 11.98 44.46
CA GLY A 55 12.17 10.52 44.50
C GLY A 55 12.72 9.83 43.25
N THR A 56 12.45 8.53 43.11
CA THR A 56 12.90 7.71 41.99
C THR A 56 11.92 7.84 40.82
N GLN A 57 12.40 8.37 39.68
CA GLN A 57 11.59 8.49 38.47
C GLN A 57 11.01 7.11 38.07
N GLY A 58 9.69 7.06 37.89
CA GLY A 58 8.97 5.85 37.51
C GLY A 58 8.42 5.02 38.67
N SER A 59 8.66 5.39 39.94
CA SER A 59 8.06 4.71 41.09
C SER A 59 6.53 4.85 41.10
N PRO A 60 5.79 3.95 41.78
CA PRO A 60 4.33 4.07 41.92
C PRO A 60 3.89 5.44 42.45
N GLU A 61 4.64 6.04 43.38
CA GLU A 61 4.38 7.36 43.95
C GLU A 61 4.61 8.49 42.94
N ASP A 62 5.70 8.43 42.16
CA ASP A 62 5.98 9.39 41.08
C ASP A 62 4.90 9.32 39.98
N ARG A 63 4.49 8.11 39.59
CA ARG A 63 3.42 7.87 38.61
C ARG A 63 2.06 8.36 39.08
N ALA A 64 1.71 8.12 40.34
CA ALA A 64 0.44 8.56 40.91
C ALA A 64 0.34 10.10 40.97
N ALA A 65 1.47 10.79 41.15
CA ALA A 65 1.53 12.26 41.24
C ALA A 65 1.56 12.98 39.87
N MET A 66 1.73 12.27 38.76
CA MET A 66 1.65 12.82 37.39
C MET A 66 0.20 12.93 36.90
N VAL A 67 -0.02 13.86 35.98
CA VAL A 67 -1.36 14.23 35.49
C VAL A 67 -1.42 14.20 33.95
N SER A 68 -2.62 14.39 33.39
CA SER A 68 -2.83 14.57 31.95
C SER A 68 -2.36 15.96 31.47
N PHE A 69 -2.26 16.14 30.15
CA PHE A 69 -1.84 17.44 29.58
C PHE A 69 -2.77 18.58 30.00
N ASP A 70 -4.08 18.37 29.92
CA ASP A 70 -5.07 19.42 30.21
C ASP A 70 -5.02 19.84 31.69
N GLU A 71 -4.77 18.89 32.60
CA GLU A 71 -4.57 19.16 34.04
C GLU A 71 -3.26 19.91 34.31
N ALA A 72 -2.15 19.51 33.67
CA ALA A 72 -0.87 20.20 33.78
C ALA A 72 -0.95 21.62 33.21
N LEU A 73 -1.66 21.80 32.09
CA LEU A 73 -1.89 23.09 31.46
C LEU A 73 -2.72 24.01 32.35
N HIS A 74 -3.77 23.48 32.97
CA HIS A 74 -4.55 24.20 33.95
C HIS A 74 -3.70 24.61 35.16
N ALA A 75 -2.90 23.69 35.71
CA ALA A 75 -1.99 23.98 36.81
C ALA A 75 -0.91 25.02 36.44
N ALA A 76 -0.41 25.02 35.20
CA ALA A 76 0.54 26.01 34.71
C ALA A 76 -0.08 27.40 34.56
N ARG A 77 -1.35 27.48 34.13
CA ARG A 77 -2.10 28.75 33.99
C ARG A 77 -2.50 29.37 35.33
N VAL A 78 -2.87 28.54 36.30
CA VAL A 78 -3.33 28.99 37.63
C VAL A 78 -2.17 29.15 38.61
N GLY A 79 -1.13 28.32 38.48
CA GLY A 79 0.06 28.36 39.32
C GLY A 79 1.15 29.31 38.80
N ARG A 80 2.12 29.65 39.66
CA ARG A 80 3.31 30.43 39.26
C ARG A 80 4.36 29.55 38.57
N TYR A 81 4.00 28.86 37.48
CA TYR A 81 4.91 27.99 36.72
C TYR A 81 5.31 28.64 35.39
N ASP A 82 6.47 28.26 34.86
CA ASP A 82 6.99 28.80 33.60
C ASP A 82 6.55 27.99 32.38
N GLY A 83 6.04 26.77 32.56
CA GLY A 83 5.47 25.97 31.48
C GLY A 83 5.10 24.55 31.90
N VAL A 84 4.70 23.75 30.91
CA VAL A 84 4.44 22.32 31.05
C VAL A 84 5.58 21.49 30.47
N GLY A 85 5.69 20.24 30.89
CA GLY A 85 6.65 19.31 30.35
C GLY A 85 6.23 17.86 30.55
N PHE A 86 6.94 16.97 29.87
CA PHE A 86 6.64 15.56 29.75
C PHE A 86 7.74 14.73 30.40
N ALA A 87 7.37 13.83 31.30
CA ALA A 87 8.28 12.86 31.90
C ALA A 87 8.42 11.64 30.99
N MET A 88 9.64 11.33 30.56
CA MET A 88 9.90 10.17 29.72
C MET A 88 9.92 8.88 30.55
N HIS A 89 9.32 7.83 30.00
CA HIS A 89 9.31 6.50 30.59
C HIS A 89 9.35 5.44 29.49
N ALA A 90 10.10 4.36 29.71
CA ALA A 90 10.17 3.25 28.77
C ALA A 90 8.79 2.63 28.39
N ASP A 91 7.80 2.69 29.29
CA ASP A 91 6.47 2.10 29.06
C ASP A 91 5.62 2.89 28.04
N PHE A 92 5.99 4.14 27.75
CA PHE A 92 5.22 4.95 26.82
C PHE A 92 5.52 4.61 25.35
N ASN A 93 6.60 3.85 25.08
CA ASN A 93 7.07 3.56 23.73
C ASN A 93 7.23 4.84 22.88
N LEU A 94 7.78 5.88 23.52
CA LEU A 94 8.05 7.18 22.93
C LEU A 94 9.52 7.53 23.14
N VAL A 95 10.12 8.18 22.14
CA VAL A 95 11.44 8.80 22.24
C VAL A 95 11.28 10.28 21.93
N ALA A 96 11.81 11.13 22.82
CA ALA A 96 11.95 12.55 22.57
C ALA A 96 13.36 12.85 22.05
N LEU A 97 13.43 13.61 20.97
CA LEU A 97 14.66 14.12 20.36
C LEU A 97 14.77 15.60 20.70
N ASP A 98 15.84 16.03 21.36
CA ASP A 98 16.07 17.42 21.72
C ASP A 98 17.37 17.91 21.05
N PHE A 99 17.24 18.80 20.08
CA PHE A 99 18.35 19.34 19.30
C PHE A 99 18.65 20.77 19.73
N ASP A 100 19.88 21.02 20.18
CA ASP A 100 20.31 22.34 20.65
C ASP A 100 21.01 23.13 19.54
N ASN A 101 20.77 24.45 19.51
CA ASN A 101 21.41 25.42 18.59
C ASN A 101 21.31 25.07 17.09
N CYS A 102 20.20 24.45 16.69
CA CYS A 102 19.92 24.05 15.30
C CYS A 102 18.93 24.97 14.58
N VAL A 103 18.50 26.06 15.21
CA VAL A 103 17.58 27.05 14.63
C VAL A 103 18.24 28.42 14.59
N VAL A 104 18.27 29.03 13.40
CA VAL A 104 18.72 30.41 13.19
C VAL A 104 17.62 31.12 12.41
N ASP A 105 17.10 32.23 12.94
CA ASP A 105 16.02 33.01 12.32
C ASP A 105 14.80 32.15 11.90
N ARG A 106 14.39 31.21 12.76
CA ARG A 106 13.31 30.22 12.53
C ARG A 106 13.59 29.19 11.43
N VAL A 107 14.73 29.24 10.76
CA VAL A 107 15.17 28.22 9.81
C VAL A 107 15.89 27.10 10.56
N ILE A 108 15.41 25.87 10.39
CA ILE A 108 15.99 24.66 11.00
C ILE A 108 17.13 24.15 10.13
N ASP A 109 18.21 23.67 10.75
CA ASP A 109 19.28 22.97 10.04
C ASP A 109 18.69 21.82 9.18
N PRO A 110 18.96 21.78 7.86
CA PRO A 110 18.36 20.79 6.96
C PRO A 110 18.58 19.34 7.38
N ARG A 111 19.67 19.04 8.10
CA ARG A 111 19.97 17.70 8.60
C ARG A 111 19.08 17.33 9.78
N VAL A 112 18.75 18.30 10.64
CA VAL A 112 17.79 18.13 11.74
C VAL A 112 16.37 18.04 11.18
N ALA A 113 16.01 18.89 10.22
CA ALA A 113 14.73 18.87 9.52
C ALA A 113 14.44 17.48 8.90
N ALA A 114 15.45 16.87 8.25
CA ALA A 114 15.33 15.52 7.70
C ALA A 114 15.03 14.44 8.76
N LEU A 115 15.62 14.55 9.96
CA LEU A 115 15.40 13.58 11.05
C LEU A 115 14.02 13.71 11.70
N VAL A 116 13.49 14.94 11.79
CA VAL A 116 12.18 15.21 12.43
C VAL A 116 11.03 15.31 11.43
N ALA A 117 11.29 15.10 10.14
CA ALA A 117 10.28 15.17 9.09
C ALA A 117 9.14 14.16 9.29
N GLY A 118 7.90 14.64 9.16
CA GLY A 118 6.70 13.80 9.20
C GLY A 118 6.31 13.31 10.60
N THR A 119 6.83 13.93 11.67
CA THR A 119 6.41 13.69 13.05
C THR A 119 6.19 15.01 13.77
N TYR A 120 5.53 14.98 14.93
CA TYR A 120 5.40 16.17 15.77
C TYR A 120 6.77 16.75 16.13
N SER A 121 6.97 18.03 15.79
CA SER A 121 8.14 18.82 16.18
C SER A 121 7.77 20.25 16.55
N GLU A 122 8.48 20.79 17.55
CA GLU A 122 8.26 22.12 18.13
C GLU A 122 9.58 22.87 18.35
N ILE A 123 9.49 24.20 18.43
CA ILE A 123 10.60 25.06 18.81
C ILE A 123 10.76 25.04 20.33
N SER A 124 11.98 24.78 20.80
CA SER A 124 12.31 24.74 22.23
C SER A 124 12.07 26.11 22.92
N PRO A 125 11.93 26.16 24.26
CA PRO A 125 11.69 27.43 24.98
C PRO A 125 12.75 28.52 24.79
N SER A 126 13.99 28.17 24.41
CA SER A 126 15.04 29.14 24.14
C SER A 126 14.93 29.78 22.75
N GLY A 127 14.11 29.22 21.85
CA GLY A 127 13.95 29.68 20.47
C GLY A 127 15.04 29.21 19.50
N SER A 128 16.12 28.59 19.98
CA SER A 128 17.30 28.21 19.19
C SER A 128 17.45 26.71 18.91
N GLY A 129 16.52 25.89 19.40
CA GLY A 129 16.56 24.43 19.27
C GLY A 129 15.21 23.83 18.89
N VAL A 130 15.21 22.58 18.44
CA VAL A 130 14.02 21.82 18.00
C VAL A 130 13.82 20.62 18.92
N ARG A 131 12.57 20.37 19.31
CA ARG A 131 12.18 19.12 19.98
C ARG A 131 11.20 18.34 19.12
N ALA A 132 11.38 17.04 19.02
CA ALA A 132 10.48 16.16 18.28
C ALA A 132 10.17 14.89 19.08
N PHE A 133 9.03 14.27 18.79
CA PHE A 133 8.61 13.02 19.40
C PHE A 133 8.37 11.96 18.34
N VAL A 134 8.87 10.75 18.57
CA VAL A 134 8.68 9.59 17.70
C VAL A 134 8.26 8.38 18.52
N ARG A 135 7.53 7.44 17.90
CA ARG A 135 7.15 6.17 18.53
C ARG A 135 8.28 5.17 18.42
N GLY A 136 8.65 4.58 19.54
CA GLY A 136 9.64 3.50 19.61
C GLY A 136 10.38 3.48 20.93
N SER A 137 11.43 2.66 20.99
CA SER A 137 12.21 2.41 22.19
C SER A 137 13.70 2.56 21.90
N LEU A 138 14.32 3.57 22.52
CA LEU A 138 15.76 3.80 22.52
C LEU A 138 16.22 4.08 23.95
N GLN A 139 17.47 3.72 24.28
CA GLN A 139 18.06 4.23 25.52
C GLN A 139 18.27 5.74 25.44
N SER A 140 18.16 6.39 26.60
CA SER A 140 18.46 7.80 26.72
C SER A 140 19.97 7.98 26.57
N ALA A 141 20.38 8.82 25.63
CA ALA A 141 21.78 9.05 25.27
C ALA A 141 21.94 10.50 24.84
N LYS A 142 23.14 11.05 24.99
CA LYS A 142 23.39 12.47 24.69
C LYS A 142 24.73 12.68 24.01
N ASP A 143 24.74 13.59 23.05
CA ASP A 143 25.92 14.11 22.35
C ASP A 143 25.78 15.64 22.28
N VAL A 144 25.89 16.27 23.45
CA VAL A 144 25.60 17.71 23.67
C VAL A 144 26.67 18.64 23.10
N ASP A 145 27.88 18.13 22.89
CA ASP A 145 29.01 18.86 22.34
C ASP A 145 29.24 18.56 20.85
N ALA A 146 28.35 17.77 20.24
CA ALA A 146 28.42 17.33 18.84
C ALA A 146 29.77 16.64 18.49
N GLU A 147 30.32 15.86 19.42
CA GLU A 147 31.63 15.20 19.24
C GLU A 147 31.54 14.03 18.25
N ARG A 148 30.35 13.42 18.12
CA ARG A 148 30.13 12.18 17.38
C ARG A 148 29.20 12.34 16.19
N GLY A 149 28.74 13.56 15.93
CA GLY A 149 27.90 13.85 14.78
C GLY A 149 27.75 15.35 14.51
N PRO A 150 27.02 15.72 13.46
CA PRO A 150 27.05 17.07 12.87
C PRO A 150 26.39 18.20 13.68
N PHE A 151 25.69 17.87 14.76
CA PHE A 151 24.93 18.79 15.62
C PHE A 151 24.75 18.18 17.02
N ALA A 152 24.43 19.02 17.99
CA ALA A 152 24.17 18.62 19.37
C ALA A 152 22.76 18.01 19.51
N VAL A 153 22.66 16.86 20.16
CA VAL A 153 21.38 16.15 20.34
C VAL A 153 21.33 15.36 21.65
N GLU A 154 20.17 15.37 22.29
CA GLU A 154 19.81 14.46 23.38
C GLU A 154 18.61 13.59 22.98
N TYR A 155 18.76 12.29 23.18
CA TYR A 155 17.70 11.30 23.04
C TYR A 155 17.20 10.94 24.43
N PHE A 156 15.89 11.06 24.66
CA PHE A 156 15.24 10.63 25.90
C PHE A 156 14.26 9.51 25.57
N GLY A 157 14.50 8.30 26.09
CA GLY A 157 13.63 7.15 25.79
C GLY A 157 13.18 6.33 27.01
N HIS A 158 14.02 6.14 28.03
CA HIS A 158 13.62 5.40 29.24
C HIS A 158 13.48 6.27 30.50
N ASN A 159 14.10 7.44 30.51
CA ASN A 159 14.09 8.38 31.62
C ASN A 159 14.34 9.81 31.10
N GLY A 160 14.21 10.78 32.00
CA GLY A 160 14.38 12.20 31.69
C GLY A 160 13.07 12.97 31.70
N PHE A 161 13.18 14.27 31.50
CA PHE A 161 12.09 15.23 31.48
C PHE A 161 12.37 16.24 30.38
N VAL A 162 11.39 16.44 29.50
CA VAL A 162 11.47 17.39 28.41
C VAL A 162 10.40 18.46 28.56
N THR A 163 10.73 19.71 28.26
CA THR A 163 9.72 20.78 28.23
C THR A 163 8.81 20.63 27.02
N PHE A 164 7.63 21.23 27.08
CA PHE A 164 6.69 21.26 25.96
C PHE A 164 6.19 22.68 25.76
N THR A 165 6.15 23.15 24.50
CA THR A 165 5.85 24.55 24.15
C THR A 165 4.59 24.69 23.31
N GLY A 166 4.29 23.73 22.44
CA GLY A 166 3.24 23.84 21.43
C GLY A 166 3.56 24.81 20.28
N ASP A 167 4.74 25.42 20.23
CA ASP A 167 5.20 26.27 19.11
C ASP A 167 5.72 25.35 18.00
N VAL A 168 4.81 24.76 17.24
CA VAL A 168 5.14 23.79 16.18
C VAL A 168 6.04 24.39 15.10
N THR A 169 6.95 23.58 14.57
CA THR A 169 7.83 24.01 13.48
C THR A 169 7.04 24.33 12.21
N ASP A 170 7.59 25.19 11.34
CA ASP A 170 6.95 25.54 10.06
C ASP A 170 6.65 24.32 9.19
N GLU A 171 7.56 23.35 9.19
CA GLU A 171 7.42 22.08 8.48
C GLU A 171 6.29 21.25 9.07
N CYS A 172 6.23 21.11 10.40
CA CYS A 172 5.15 20.37 11.07
C CYS A 172 3.77 20.98 10.78
N ALA A 173 3.67 22.31 10.80
CA ALA A 173 2.44 23.03 10.48
C ALA A 173 2.05 22.95 9.00
N MET A 174 3.03 22.97 8.08
CA MET A 174 2.78 22.90 6.64
C MET A 174 2.34 21.50 6.19
N PHE A 175 2.89 20.45 6.81
CA PHE A 175 2.60 19.05 6.45
C PHE A 175 1.46 18.41 7.27
N GLY A 176 0.83 19.16 8.18
CA GLY A 176 -0.31 18.66 8.98
C GLY A 176 0.09 17.57 9.98
N CYS A 177 1.30 17.63 10.53
CA CYS A 177 1.87 16.59 11.39
C CYS A 177 1.67 16.86 12.90
N GLU A 178 0.96 17.93 13.26
CA GLU A 178 0.75 18.39 14.64
C GLU A 178 0.02 17.39 15.56
N ASP A 179 -0.74 16.44 14.99
CA ASP A 179 -1.40 15.36 15.73
C ASP A 179 -0.80 13.97 15.44
N SER A 180 0.41 13.93 14.86
CA SER A 180 1.02 12.69 14.38
C SER A 180 2.32 12.35 15.10
N LEU A 181 2.50 11.05 15.40
CA LEU A 181 3.75 10.49 15.91
C LEU A 181 4.22 9.41 14.94
N ARG A 182 5.33 9.70 14.25
CA ARG A 182 5.98 8.76 13.33
C ARG A 182 6.72 7.69 14.13
N GLU A 183 6.76 6.46 13.60
CA GLU A 183 7.65 5.44 14.15
C GLU A 183 9.12 5.84 13.95
N LEU A 184 10.00 5.34 14.83
CA LEU A 184 11.45 5.50 14.72
C LEU A 184 11.91 5.22 13.28
N THR A 185 12.36 6.28 12.61
CA THR A 185 12.78 6.19 11.22
C THR A 185 14.15 5.54 11.12
N PRO A 186 14.47 4.90 9.98
CA PRO A 186 15.81 4.41 9.72
C PRO A 186 16.88 5.49 9.88
N ASP A 187 16.57 6.75 9.56
CA ASP A 187 17.50 7.88 9.67
C ASP A 187 17.81 8.24 11.12
N VAL A 188 16.80 8.26 11.99
CA VAL A 188 16.98 8.47 13.44
C VAL A 188 17.74 7.30 14.07
N ILE A 189 17.45 6.07 13.66
CA ILE A 189 18.14 4.86 14.09
C ILE A 189 19.62 4.87 13.63
N ALA A 190 19.88 5.32 12.40
CA ALA A 190 21.22 5.43 11.85
C ALA A 190 22.03 6.51 12.55
N ASP A 191 21.47 7.70 12.79
CA ASP A 191 22.15 8.77 13.54
C ASP A 191 22.46 8.33 14.98
N TYR A 192 21.49 7.68 15.66
CA TYR A 192 21.68 7.12 17.00
C TYR A 192 22.78 6.05 17.03
N THR A 193 22.75 5.10 16.08
CA THR A 193 23.73 4.00 16.01
C THR A 193 25.12 4.52 15.65
N MET A 194 25.22 5.52 14.77
CA MET A 194 26.48 6.18 14.42
C MET A 194 27.13 6.82 15.66
N ARG A 195 26.34 7.52 16.49
CA ARG A 195 26.84 8.23 17.67
C ARG A 195 27.14 7.34 18.87
N PHE A 196 26.37 6.26 19.05
CA PHE A 196 26.38 5.46 20.28
C PHE A 196 26.69 3.97 20.07
N GLY A 197 26.86 3.53 18.83
CA GLY A 197 27.40 2.22 18.43
C GLY A 197 26.41 1.05 18.45
N SER A 198 25.38 1.04 19.30
CA SER A 198 24.41 -0.06 19.36
C SER A 198 23.00 0.40 19.76
N LEU A 199 22.00 -0.26 19.17
CA LEU A 199 20.58 -0.12 19.52
C LEU A 199 20.29 -0.89 20.80
N ALA A 200 20.75 -0.38 21.94
CA ALA A 200 20.30 -0.89 23.23
C ALA A 200 18.87 -0.38 23.46
N ALA A 201 17.89 -1.28 23.50
CA ALA A 201 16.51 -0.94 23.82
C ALA A 201 16.40 -0.35 25.24
N ALA A 202 15.48 0.58 25.44
CA ALA A 202 15.19 1.12 26.77
C ALA A 202 14.83 -0.01 27.75
N PRO A 203 15.35 -0.03 28.99
CA PRO A 203 14.90 -0.98 30.01
C PRO A 203 13.39 -0.79 30.23
N SER A 204 12.57 -1.80 29.92
CA SER A 204 11.12 -1.75 30.10
C SER A 204 10.76 -1.55 31.57
N ALA A 205 9.65 -0.86 31.84
CA ALA A 205 9.23 -0.55 33.20
C ALA A 205 8.04 -1.35 33.71
N PHE A 206 7.76 -2.46 33.05
CA PHE A 206 7.24 -3.65 33.69
C PHE A 206 8.36 -4.40 34.42
N ASN A 207 8.94 -3.72 35.41
CA ASN A 207 9.73 -4.37 36.44
C ASN A 207 9.13 -4.03 37.81
N ASP A 208 7.82 -4.26 37.94
CA ASP A 208 7.26 -4.64 39.23
C ASP A 208 7.93 -5.97 39.60
N ALA A 209 8.92 -5.83 40.47
CA ALA A 209 9.92 -6.83 40.87
C ALA A 209 9.34 -8.00 41.69
N SER A 210 8.09 -8.40 41.43
CA SER A 210 7.39 -9.45 42.16
C SER A 210 6.74 -10.51 41.25
N GLY A 211 6.50 -10.22 39.95
CA GLY A 211 5.76 -11.14 39.06
C GLY A 211 6.46 -11.57 37.76
N LEU A 212 7.46 -10.80 37.27
CA LEU A 212 8.03 -10.97 35.92
C LEU A 212 9.49 -11.46 35.87
N MET A 213 10.15 -11.64 37.02
CA MET A 213 11.53 -12.16 37.10
C MET A 213 11.65 -13.65 36.69
N ALA A 214 10.55 -14.34 36.41
CA ALA A 214 10.54 -15.72 35.93
C ALA A 214 10.82 -15.87 34.41
N LEU A 215 10.94 -14.78 33.66
CA LEU A 215 11.10 -14.79 32.19
C LEU A 215 12.50 -14.31 31.77
N SER A 216 13.55 -15.02 32.16
CA SER A 216 14.71 -15.04 31.27
C SER A 216 14.28 -15.74 29.98
N PRO A 217 14.62 -15.26 28.77
CA PRO A 217 14.25 -15.96 27.55
C PRO A 217 14.82 -17.39 27.59
N VAL A 218 13.95 -18.37 27.37
CA VAL A 218 14.34 -19.77 27.17
C VAL A 218 15.14 -19.88 25.88
N LEU A 219 15.93 -20.93 25.74
CA LEU A 219 16.78 -21.17 24.56
C LEU A 219 16.04 -21.93 23.44
N ASP A 220 14.73 -22.19 23.61
CA ASP A 220 13.87 -23.00 22.74
C ASP A 220 14.47 -24.38 22.41
N LEU A 221 15.08 -25.01 23.42
CA LEU A 221 15.72 -26.32 23.25
C LEU A 221 14.70 -27.46 23.19
N SER A 222 14.92 -28.41 22.28
CA SER A 222 14.10 -29.63 22.23
C SER A 222 14.37 -30.53 23.44
N GLY A 223 13.41 -31.40 23.80
CA GLY A 223 13.61 -32.38 24.89
C GLY A 223 14.82 -33.29 24.68
N THR A 224 15.18 -33.56 23.42
CA THR A 224 16.39 -34.29 23.05
C THR A 224 17.68 -33.49 23.30
N ASP A 225 17.67 -32.17 23.05
CA ASP A 225 18.81 -31.30 23.33
C ASP A 225 19.04 -31.15 24.84
N ILE A 226 17.95 -30.98 25.60
CA ILE A 226 18.00 -30.90 27.07
C ILE A 226 18.62 -32.18 27.64
N ALA A 227 18.13 -33.36 27.22
CA ALA A 227 18.69 -34.64 27.64
C ALA A 227 20.17 -34.78 27.27
N GLY A 228 20.56 -34.33 26.06
CA GLY A 228 21.95 -34.32 25.60
C GLY A 228 22.87 -33.48 26.50
N HIS A 229 22.42 -32.31 26.94
CA HIS A 229 23.20 -31.46 27.86
C HIS A 229 23.27 -32.05 29.27
N LEU A 230 22.17 -32.62 29.78
CA LEU A 230 22.15 -33.27 31.10
C LEU A 230 23.09 -34.48 31.16
N ASN A 231 23.14 -35.31 30.12
CA ASN A 231 24.05 -36.47 30.05
C ASN A 231 25.54 -36.09 30.07
N ASN A 232 25.89 -34.84 29.79
CA ASN A 232 27.26 -34.35 29.82
C ASN A 232 27.68 -33.77 31.19
N LEU A 233 26.77 -33.73 32.16
CA LEU A 233 27.07 -33.33 33.54
C LEU A 233 27.60 -34.52 34.37
N PRO A 234 28.43 -34.27 35.41
CA PRO A 234 28.78 -35.30 36.38
C PRO A 234 27.54 -35.77 37.15
N CYS A 235 27.53 -37.03 37.59
CA CYS A 235 26.43 -37.60 38.37
C CYS A 235 26.56 -37.36 39.89
N ASP A 236 27.74 -36.97 40.38
CA ASP A 236 28.12 -36.81 41.79
C ASP A 236 28.06 -35.35 42.29
N LEU A 237 27.20 -34.53 41.69
CA LEU A 237 27.04 -33.11 42.01
C LEU A 237 26.62 -32.85 43.48
N ASP A 238 27.03 -31.70 44.00
CA ASP A 238 26.56 -31.21 45.30
C ASP A 238 25.05 -30.90 45.25
N TYR A 239 24.40 -30.90 46.41
CA TYR A 239 22.94 -30.79 46.51
C TYR A 239 22.40 -29.47 45.92
N ASP A 240 23.10 -28.34 46.12
CA ASP A 240 22.68 -27.04 45.60
C ASP A 240 22.76 -27.02 44.07
N THR A 241 23.86 -27.55 43.52
CA THR A 241 24.02 -27.69 42.07
C THR A 241 22.98 -28.63 41.45
N TRP A 242 22.68 -29.78 42.08
CA TRP A 242 21.68 -30.72 41.59
C TRP A 242 20.27 -30.09 41.52
N VAL A 243 19.90 -29.29 42.53
CA VAL A 243 18.64 -28.53 42.54
C VAL A 243 18.61 -27.45 41.45
N ARG A 244 19.72 -26.72 41.23
CA ARG A 244 19.81 -25.69 40.18
C ARG A 244 19.65 -26.27 38.77
N VAL A 245 20.13 -27.50 38.51
CA VAL A 245 19.88 -28.21 37.25
C VAL A 245 18.38 -28.45 37.05
N GLY A 246 17.68 -28.88 38.11
CA GLY A 246 16.22 -29.04 38.08
C GLY A 246 15.49 -27.71 37.82
N MET A 247 15.93 -26.62 38.44
CA MET A 247 15.38 -25.28 38.20
C MET A 247 15.58 -24.81 36.75
N ALA A 248 16.73 -25.12 36.13
CA ALA A 248 17.01 -24.77 34.74
C ALA A 248 16.15 -25.53 33.73
N VAL A 249 15.96 -26.84 33.93
CA VAL A 249 15.06 -27.65 33.07
C VAL A 249 13.61 -27.20 33.25
N HIS A 250 13.19 -26.90 34.48
CA HIS A 250 11.86 -26.37 34.77
C HIS A 250 11.63 -25.01 34.09
N HIS A 251 12.62 -24.13 34.10
CA HIS A 251 12.56 -22.82 33.44
C HIS A 251 12.46 -22.96 31.91
N GLU A 252 13.28 -23.80 31.29
CA GLU A 252 13.30 -24.01 29.83
C GLU A 252 12.03 -24.66 29.29
N THR A 253 11.46 -25.61 30.04
CA THR A 253 10.29 -26.39 29.60
C THR A 253 8.97 -25.83 30.11
N HIS A 254 8.99 -24.63 30.72
CA HIS A 254 7.83 -24.04 31.38
C HIS A 254 7.13 -25.02 32.35
N GLY A 255 7.91 -25.82 33.07
CA GLY A 255 7.43 -26.78 34.08
C GLY A 255 6.98 -28.15 33.56
N THR A 256 7.00 -28.38 32.24
CA THR A 256 6.56 -29.67 31.64
C THR A 256 7.65 -30.75 31.60
N GLY A 257 8.92 -30.39 31.78
CA GLY A 257 10.07 -31.29 31.62
C GLY A 257 10.45 -32.17 32.82
N PHE A 258 9.50 -32.54 33.68
CA PHE A 258 9.80 -33.34 34.89
C PHE A 258 10.49 -34.66 34.55
N ASP A 259 10.02 -35.36 33.51
CA ASP A 259 10.54 -36.67 33.11
C ASP A 259 12.02 -36.63 32.72
N LEU A 260 12.47 -35.52 32.11
CA LEU A 260 13.85 -35.31 31.71
C LEU A 260 14.77 -35.16 32.93
N TRP A 261 14.36 -34.33 33.90
CA TRP A 261 15.13 -34.14 35.14
C TRP A 261 15.06 -35.37 36.04
N HIS A 262 13.93 -36.07 36.10
CA HIS A 262 13.77 -37.32 36.86
C HIS A 262 14.65 -38.44 36.31
N ALA A 263 14.63 -38.65 34.99
CA ALA A 263 15.45 -39.67 34.34
C ALA A 263 16.95 -39.44 34.58
N TRP A 264 17.41 -38.19 34.45
CA TRP A 264 18.79 -37.82 34.76
C TRP A 264 19.12 -37.97 36.25
N SER A 265 18.21 -37.54 37.13
CA SER A 265 18.43 -37.57 38.58
C SER A 265 18.59 -38.97 39.14
N LYS A 266 17.98 -40.00 38.55
CA LYS A 266 18.13 -41.41 38.97
C LYS A 266 19.59 -41.89 39.03
N ALA A 267 20.47 -41.30 38.22
CA ALA A 267 21.89 -41.63 38.21
C ALA A 267 22.68 -40.90 39.34
N SER A 268 22.06 -39.96 40.05
CA SER A 268 22.72 -39.19 41.11
C SER A 268 22.61 -39.87 42.48
N PRO A 269 23.68 -39.85 43.30
CA PRO A 269 23.65 -40.29 44.70
C PRO A 269 22.66 -39.52 45.60
N LYS A 270 22.10 -38.40 45.11
CA LYS A 270 21.11 -37.57 45.83
C LYS A 270 19.67 -37.98 45.56
N TYR A 271 19.44 -38.87 44.60
CA TYR A 271 18.11 -39.42 44.33
C TYR A 271 17.68 -40.35 45.47
N THR A 272 16.48 -40.12 45.99
CA THR A 272 15.89 -40.93 47.06
C THR A 272 14.66 -41.67 46.54
N THR A 273 13.61 -40.94 46.16
CA THR A 273 12.38 -41.48 45.59
C THR A 273 11.81 -40.53 44.54
N GLU A 274 10.95 -41.05 43.66
CA GLU A 274 10.24 -40.24 42.66
C GLU A 274 9.36 -39.17 43.30
N ARG A 275 8.68 -39.52 44.40
CA ARG A 275 7.86 -38.60 45.19
C ARG A 275 8.69 -37.40 45.70
N TYR A 276 9.90 -37.65 46.19
CA TYR A 276 10.79 -36.59 46.65
C TYR A 276 11.21 -35.64 45.52
N CYS A 277 11.48 -36.15 44.31
CA CYS A 277 11.79 -35.32 43.15
C CYS A 277 10.56 -34.50 42.71
N ALA A 278 9.36 -35.10 42.71
CA ALA A 278 8.12 -34.41 42.36
C ALA A 278 7.81 -33.25 43.33
N GLU A 279 8.00 -33.47 44.65
CA GLU A 279 7.84 -32.43 45.67
C GLU A 279 8.82 -31.26 45.46
N ARG A 280 10.06 -31.56 45.06
CA ARG A 280 11.06 -30.53 44.69
C ARG A 280 10.71 -29.81 43.39
N TRP A 281 10.27 -30.53 42.37
CA TRP A 281 9.84 -29.96 41.08
C TRP A 281 8.74 -28.93 41.27
N GLN A 282 7.73 -29.26 42.08
CA GLN A 282 6.62 -28.35 42.43
C GLN A 282 7.05 -27.11 43.22
N SER A 283 8.27 -27.09 43.78
CA SER A 283 8.83 -25.94 44.49
C SER A 283 9.60 -24.99 43.57
N PHE A 284 9.95 -25.42 42.36
CA PHE A 284 10.68 -24.61 41.38
C PHE A 284 9.78 -23.51 40.79
N GLY A 285 10.38 -22.37 40.44
CA GLY A 285 9.66 -21.19 39.93
C GLY A 285 8.90 -20.37 40.98
N LYS A 286 8.84 -20.80 42.25
CA LYS A 286 8.17 -20.08 43.35
C LYS A 286 9.07 -19.08 44.09
N PHE A 287 10.35 -18.99 43.73
CA PHE A 287 11.34 -18.14 44.41
C PHE A 287 11.51 -16.80 43.65
N PRO A 288 11.49 -15.63 44.31
CA PRO A 288 11.51 -14.31 43.66
C PRO A 288 12.90 -13.86 43.15
N GLY A 289 13.88 -14.75 43.11
CA GLY A 289 15.25 -14.47 42.65
C GLY A 289 15.47 -14.77 41.17
N ALA A 290 16.63 -14.37 40.63
CA ALA A 290 16.99 -14.65 39.24
C ALA A 290 16.94 -16.16 38.94
N PRO A 291 16.19 -16.61 37.92
CA PRO A 291 16.07 -18.02 37.61
C PRO A 291 17.40 -18.59 37.13
N THR A 292 17.72 -19.81 37.54
CA THR A 292 18.81 -20.55 36.91
C THR A 292 18.31 -21.03 35.55
N THR A 293 18.95 -20.61 34.45
CA THR A 293 18.52 -20.90 33.07
C THR A 293 19.30 -22.06 32.46
N MET A 294 18.82 -22.62 31.34
CA MET A 294 19.56 -23.67 30.62
C MET A 294 20.92 -23.21 30.08
N ALA A 295 21.14 -21.90 29.87
CA ALA A 295 22.46 -21.36 29.53
C ALA A 295 23.50 -21.67 30.62
N TRP A 296 23.11 -21.70 31.89
CA TRP A 296 23.98 -22.06 33.00
C TRP A 296 24.35 -23.56 32.98
N VAL A 297 23.37 -24.43 32.69
CA VAL A 297 23.58 -25.88 32.53
C VAL A 297 24.51 -26.16 31.36
N ILE A 298 24.27 -25.54 30.20
CA ILE A 298 25.12 -25.68 29.01
C ILE A 298 26.55 -25.25 29.29
N LYS A 299 26.73 -24.12 30.00
CA LYS A 299 28.06 -23.64 30.39
C LYS A 299 28.79 -24.68 31.23
N ARG A 300 28.14 -25.24 32.26
CA ARG A 300 28.76 -26.26 33.11
C ARG A 300 29.00 -27.60 32.41
N ALA A 301 28.06 -28.04 31.57
CA ALA A 301 28.24 -29.24 30.76
C ALA A 301 29.43 -29.08 29.81
N ASN A 302 29.60 -27.90 29.20
CA ASN A 302 30.74 -27.58 28.36
C ASN A 302 32.05 -27.47 29.16
N GLU A 303 32.04 -26.88 30.36
CA GLU A 303 33.22 -26.85 31.25
C GLU A 303 33.65 -28.25 31.70
N HIS A 304 32.69 -29.12 32.01
CA HIS A 304 32.94 -30.52 32.39
C HIS A 304 33.48 -31.31 31.21
N ARG A 305 32.83 -31.23 30.04
CA ARG A 305 33.29 -31.86 28.79
C ARG A 305 34.68 -31.37 28.40
N ALA A 306 34.93 -30.07 28.44
CA ALA A 306 36.26 -29.51 28.18
C ALA A 306 37.31 -29.97 29.19
N SER A 307 36.92 -30.36 30.41
CA SER A 307 37.83 -30.94 31.41
C SER A 307 38.18 -32.38 31.10
N ALA A 308 37.19 -33.20 30.75
CA ALA A 308 37.42 -34.56 30.28
C ALA A 308 38.22 -34.60 28.97
N ASP A 309 37.86 -33.77 28.00
CA ASP A 309 38.54 -33.67 26.70
C ASP A 309 39.98 -33.15 26.85
N TYR A 310 40.21 -32.19 27.76
CA TYR A 310 41.56 -31.74 28.13
C TYR A 310 42.39 -32.87 28.75
N GLN A 311 41.86 -33.58 29.76
CA GLN A 311 42.56 -34.70 30.39
C GLN A 311 42.92 -35.79 29.38
N LYS A 312 41.97 -36.15 28.50
CA LYS A 312 42.18 -37.14 27.44
C LYS A 312 43.21 -36.66 26.41
N LEU A 313 43.21 -35.37 26.07
CA LEU A 313 44.20 -34.78 25.16
C LEU A 313 45.60 -34.82 25.78
N MET A 314 45.73 -34.42 27.05
CA MET A 314 47.01 -34.46 27.78
C MET A 314 47.54 -35.89 27.94
N ALA A 315 46.67 -36.85 28.23
CA ALA A 315 47.04 -38.27 28.29
C ALA A 315 47.49 -38.80 26.91
N ASP A 316 46.78 -38.44 25.84
CA ASP A 316 47.16 -38.80 24.48
C ASP A 316 48.51 -38.18 24.07
N ILE A 317 48.76 -36.93 24.42
CA ILE A 317 50.05 -36.25 24.17
C ILE A 317 51.19 -36.97 24.89
N ALA A 318 50.96 -37.49 26.09
CA ALA A 318 51.95 -38.19 26.89
C ALA A 318 52.20 -39.65 26.47
N THR A 319 51.20 -40.33 25.90
CA THR A 319 51.24 -41.79 25.69
C THR A 319 51.29 -42.23 24.23
N LYS A 320 50.82 -41.41 23.28
CA LYS A 320 50.74 -41.76 21.86
C LYS A 320 51.98 -41.32 21.07
N PRO A 321 52.32 -42.04 19.99
CA PRO A 321 53.43 -41.64 19.11
C PRO A 321 53.16 -40.29 18.45
N LYS A 322 54.24 -39.53 18.24
CA LYS A 322 54.26 -38.14 17.76
C LYS A 322 53.35 -37.90 16.54
N ASP A 323 53.40 -38.78 15.54
CA ASP A 323 52.65 -38.61 14.29
C ASP A 323 51.13 -38.72 14.46
N ALA A 324 50.67 -39.52 15.43
CA ALA A 324 49.24 -39.67 15.74
C ALA A 324 48.69 -38.48 16.52
N VAL A 325 49.53 -37.82 17.33
CA VAL A 325 49.17 -36.65 18.12
C VAL A 325 49.15 -35.40 17.26
N ILE A 326 50.19 -35.20 16.43
CA ILE A 326 50.35 -34.00 15.57
C ILE A 326 49.15 -33.80 14.63
N SER A 327 48.54 -34.87 14.13
CA SER A 327 47.41 -34.79 13.20
C SER A 327 46.07 -34.42 13.85
N THR A 328 45.94 -34.54 15.18
CA THR A 328 44.64 -34.41 15.87
C THR A 328 44.61 -33.38 17.00
N TRP A 329 45.77 -33.04 17.57
CA TRP A 329 45.83 -32.19 18.77
C TRP A 329 45.27 -30.78 18.53
N ALA A 330 45.56 -30.15 17.38
CA ALA A 330 45.20 -28.76 17.13
C ALA A 330 43.68 -28.57 17.05
N ALA A 331 42.98 -29.48 16.36
CA ALA A 331 41.51 -29.50 16.29
C ALA A 331 40.87 -29.76 17.67
N ARG A 332 41.47 -30.64 18.48
CA ARG A 332 41.00 -30.93 19.84
C ARG A 332 41.30 -29.83 20.84
N ALA A 333 42.39 -29.10 20.65
CA ALA A 333 42.77 -27.97 21.49
C ALA A 333 41.94 -26.72 21.16
N ALA A 334 41.53 -26.54 19.89
CA ALA A 334 40.71 -25.43 19.44
C ALA A 334 39.34 -25.36 20.14
N THR A 335 38.79 -26.50 20.58
CA THR A 335 37.51 -26.56 21.31
C THR A 335 37.65 -26.34 22.82
N LEU A 336 38.88 -26.25 23.35
CA LEU A 336 39.14 -26.03 24.77
C LEU A 336 39.14 -24.54 25.16
N PRO A 337 38.84 -24.22 26.42
CA PRO A 337 39.04 -22.88 26.99
C PRO A 337 40.48 -22.35 26.82
N LYS A 338 40.63 -21.04 26.60
CA LYS A 338 41.93 -20.40 26.29
C LYS A 338 43.00 -20.62 27.37
N ASP A 339 42.60 -20.68 28.63
CA ASP A 339 43.49 -20.98 29.77
C ASP A 339 44.14 -22.37 29.65
N ARG A 340 43.43 -23.33 29.04
CA ARG A 340 43.93 -24.70 28.83
C ARG A 340 44.69 -24.89 27.54
N GLN A 341 44.40 -24.09 26.52
CA GLN A 341 45.14 -24.09 25.25
C GLN A 341 46.64 -23.83 25.48
N GLY A 342 46.98 -22.91 26.39
CA GLY A 342 48.38 -22.63 26.75
C GLY A 342 49.10 -23.83 27.34
N ALA A 343 48.46 -24.54 28.28
CA ALA A 343 49.02 -25.74 28.89
C ALA A 343 49.22 -26.89 27.89
N VAL A 344 48.30 -27.04 26.92
CA VAL A 344 48.45 -28.02 25.82
C VAL A 344 49.67 -27.69 24.96
N ILE A 345 49.89 -26.42 24.64
CA ILE A 345 51.06 -25.98 23.86
C ILE A 345 52.35 -26.25 24.62
N ASP A 346 52.40 -25.92 25.93
CA ASP A 346 53.57 -26.15 26.78
C ASP A 346 53.93 -27.65 26.86
N GLU A 347 52.93 -28.52 26.97
CA GLU A 347 53.13 -29.98 27.01
C GLU A 347 53.54 -30.56 25.65
N MET A 348 52.98 -30.06 24.54
CA MET A 348 53.39 -30.42 23.18
C MET A 348 54.85 -30.01 22.88
N GLU A 349 55.25 -28.83 23.35
CA GLU A 349 56.63 -28.35 23.26
C GLU A 349 57.59 -29.24 24.08
N ARG A 350 57.19 -29.58 25.31
CA ARG A 350 57.98 -30.41 26.24
C ARG A 350 58.18 -31.84 25.75
N GLN A 351 57.13 -32.51 25.29
CA GLN A 351 57.16 -33.94 24.95
C GLN A 351 57.68 -34.21 23.53
N HIS A 352 57.23 -33.41 22.55
CA HIS A 352 57.45 -33.69 21.13
C HIS A 352 58.50 -32.77 20.47
N ARG A 353 59.07 -31.82 21.23
CA ARG A 353 60.11 -30.87 20.82
C ARG A 353 59.74 -30.06 19.56
N ILE A 354 58.49 -29.63 19.48
CA ILE A 354 57.98 -28.80 18.38
C ILE A 354 58.08 -27.34 18.80
N GLY A 355 58.59 -26.46 17.93
CA GLY A 355 58.72 -25.04 18.24
C GLY A 355 57.37 -24.37 18.48
N ARG A 356 57.27 -23.60 19.56
CA ARG A 356 56.05 -22.89 20.00
C ARG A 356 55.36 -22.08 18.89
N ARG A 357 56.12 -21.47 17.97
CA ARG A 357 55.59 -20.70 16.84
C ARG A 357 54.77 -21.57 15.86
N VAL A 358 55.21 -22.80 15.61
CA VAL A 358 54.51 -23.75 14.74
C VAL A 358 53.23 -24.27 15.41
N LEU A 359 53.29 -24.56 16.71
CA LEU A 359 52.12 -24.97 17.49
C LEU A 359 51.07 -23.85 17.54
N ASN A 360 51.46 -22.62 17.82
CA ASN A 360 50.55 -21.48 17.85
C ASN A 360 49.89 -21.23 16.47
N ALA A 361 50.62 -21.39 15.38
CA ALA A 361 50.07 -21.27 14.03
C ALA A 361 49.04 -22.37 13.74
N ALA A 362 49.38 -23.64 14.02
CA ALA A 362 48.46 -24.77 13.83
C ALA A 362 47.20 -24.67 14.70
N LEU A 363 47.32 -24.22 15.95
CA LEU A 363 46.18 -23.97 16.81
C LEU A 363 45.30 -22.81 16.29
N LYS A 364 45.91 -21.75 15.78
CA LYS A 364 45.19 -20.62 15.18
C LYS A 364 44.39 -21.07 13.96
N ASP A 365 45.01 -21.82 13.05
CA ASP A 365 44.35 -22.33 11.84
C ASP A 365 43.19 -23.27 12.19
N ALA A 366 43.41 -24.19 13.14
CA ALA A 366 42.37 -25.09 13.64
C ALA A 366 41.21 -24.32 14.31
N THR A 367 41.52 -23.28 15.09
CA THR A 367 40.50 -22.44 15.74
C THR A 367 39.67 -21.67 14.72
N THR A 368 40.29 -21.15 13.65
CA THR A 368 39.59 -20.47 12.56
C THR A 368 38.71 -21.44 11.78
N ALA A 369 39.19 -22.66 11.49
CA ALA A 369 38.40 -23.70 10.82
C ALA A 369 37.17 -24.11 11.66
N THR A 370 37.35 -24.43 12.95
CA THR A 370 36.24 -24.79 13.85
C THR A 370 35.20 -23.68 13.94
N ARG A 371 35.62 -22.41 14.08
CA ARG A 371 34.70 -21.27 14.10
C ARG A 371 33.96 -21.07 12.78
N ARG A 372 34.61 -21.33 11.65
CA ARG A 372 34.00 -21.28 10.32
C ARG A 372 32.92 -22.35 10.16
N ASP A 373 33.20 -23.57 10.59
CA ASP A 373 32.24 -24.68 10.53
C ASP A 373 31.03 -24.43 11.44
N GLU A 374 31.26 -23.92 12.66
CA GLU A 374 30.21 -23.52 13.60
C GLU A 374 29.32 -22.41 13.02
N LYS A 375 29.92 -21.35 12.46
CA LYS A 375 29.17 -20.24 11.85
C LYS A 375 28.40 -20.67 10.61
N SER A 376 29.01 -21.46 9.73
CA SER A 376 28.34 -21.98 8.53
C SER A 376 27.15 -22.86 8.90
N SER A 377 27.32 -23.74 9.90
CA SER A 377 26.24 -24.56 10.44
C SER A 377 25.13 -23.71 11.05
N ARG A 378 25.47 -22.63 11.76
CA ARG A 378 24.48 -21.69 12.32
C ARG A 378 23.69 -20.95 11.24
N VAL A 379 24.35 -20.49 10.18
CA VAL A 379 23.68 -19.85 9.03
C VAL A 379 22.77 -20.84 8.32
N GLN A 380 23.23 -22.08 8.09
CA GLN A 380 22.43 -23.12 7.45
C GLN A 380 21.21 -23.53 8.29
N ARG A 381 21.35 -23.60 9.61
CA ARG A 381 20.21 -23.81 10.53
C ARG A 381 19.21 -22.66 10.47
N LYS A 382 19.71 -21.41 10.45
CA LYS A 382 18.85 -20.23 10.31
C LYS A 382 18.14 -20.18 8.96
N ALA A 383 18.75 -20.74 7.92
CA ALA A 383 18.16 -20.78 6.58
C ALA A 383 16.87 -21.61 6.55
N ASP A 384 16.76 -22.68 7.33
CA ASP A 384 15.53 -23.48 7.48
C ASP A 384 14.89 -23.84 6.12
N GLY A 385 15.70 -24.42 5.22
CA GLY A 385 15.26 -24.78 3.86
C GLY A 385 15.32 -23.65 2.81
N ARG A 386 15.52 -22.39 3.21
CA ARG A 386 15.71 -21.26 2.29
C ARG A 386 17.12 -21.24 1.69
N GLN A 387 17.27 -20.59 0.53
CA GLN A 387 18.58 -20.47 -0.11
C GLN A 387 19.47 -19.44 0.60
N VAL A 388 20.73 -19.81 0.89
CA VAL A 388 21.73 -18.87 1.41
C VAL A 388 22.42 -18.15 0.25
N ILE A 389 22.38 -16.82 0.26
CA ILE A 389 23.02 -15.96 -0.75
C ILE A 389 24.16 -15.18 -0.08
N ILE A 390 25.39 -15.36 -0.57
CA ILE A 390 26.54 -14.59 -0.11
C ILE A 390 26.51 -13.21 -0.79
N VAL A 391 26.49 -12.14 -0.01
CA VAL A 391 26.37 -10.76 -0.51
C VAL A 391 27.67 -10.29 -1.14
N ALA A 392 27.57 -9.83 -2.39
CA ALA A 392 28.63 -9.16 -3.13
C ALA A 392 28.07 -7.80 -3.57
N PRO A 393 28.49 -6.67 -2.96
CA PRO A 393 27.92 -5.35 -3.21
C PRO A 393 27.87 -4.95 -4.70
N GLU A 394 28.89 -5.33 -5.46
CA GLU A 394 29.05 -5.11 -6.90
C GLU A 394 28.03 -5.87 -7.76
N ASP A 395 27.44 -6.95 -7.24
CA ASP A 395 26.55 -7.86 -7.97
C ASP A 395 25.09 -7.76 -7.52
N SER A 396 24.71 -6.70 -6.80
CA SER A 396 23.35 -6.52 -6.24
C SER A 396 22.21 -6.71 -7.26
N ALA A 397 22.41 -6.32 -8.53
CA ALA A 397 21.44 -6.54 -9.61
C ALA A 397 21.29 -8.02 -9.99
N LYS A 398 22.39 -8.79 -10.05
CA LYS A 398 22.35 -10.24 -10.31
C LYS A 398 21.69 -10.98 -9.14
N GLN A 399 21.98 -10.54 -7.92
CA GLN A 399 21.38 -11.10 -6.70
C GLN A 399 19.88 -10.84 -6.66
N ALA A 400 19.42 -9.64 -7.06
CA ALA A 400 18.01 -9.36 -7.24
C ALA A 400 17.34 -10.28 -8.27
N ALA A 401 17.97 -10.51 -9.42
CA ALA A 401 17.45 -11.43 -10.44
C ALA A 401 17.34 -12.88 -9.92
N GLN A 402 18.37 -13.36 -9.21
CA GLN A 402 18.37 -14.67 -8.57
C GLN A 402 17.22 -14.81 -7.56
N VAL A 403 16.99 -13.79 -6.74
CA VAL A 403 15.88 -13.78 -5.78
C VAL A 403 14.52 -13.80 -6.49
N GLY A 404 14.36 -13.05 -7.58
CA GLY A 404 13.15 -13.08 -8.40
C GLY A 404 12.83 -14.48 -8.92
N GLN A 405 13.84 -15.24 -9.36
CA GLN A 405 13.69 -16.64 -9.77
C GLN A 405 13.27 -17.54 -8.62
N LEU A 406 13.86 -17.35 -7.43
CA LEU A 406 13.50 -18.13 -6.24
C LEU A 406 12.06 -17.89 -5.80
N ILE A 407 11.58 -16.65 -5.93
CA ILE A 407 10.18 -16.34 -5.67
C ILE A 407 9.31 -17.08 -6.69
N ALA A 408 9.61 -16.97 -7.99
CA ALA A 408 8.82 -17.62 -9.03
C ALA A 408 8.77 -19.15 -8.92
N GLN A 409 9.81 -19.78 -8.34
CA GLN A 409 9.89 -21.24 -8.15
C GLN A 409 9.22 -21.74 -6.86
N ASN A 410 9.35 -20.99 -5.76
CA ASN A 410 8.96 -21.46 -4.43
C ASN A 410 7.69 -20.82 -3.88
N ARG A 411 7.13 -19.81 -4.55
CA ARG A 411 5.93 -19.07 -4.14
C ARG A 411 4.84 -19.16 -5.20
N PRO A 412 3.55 -19.03 -4.82
CA PRO A 412 2.47 -18.95 -5.78
C PRO A 412 2.63 -17.73 -6.69
N THR A 413 2.19 -17.86 -7.94
CA THR A 413 2.25 -16.79 -8.95
C THR A 413 1.60 -15.48 -8.49
N THR A 414 0.62 -15.55 -7.59
CA THR A 414 -0.08 -14.38 -7.02
C THR A 414 0.82 -13.50 -6.16
N ASP A 415 1.89 -14.04 -5.58
CA ASP A 415 2.78 -13.29 -4.67
C ASP A 415 3.71 -12.33 -5.40
N LEU A 416 3.97 -12.56 -6.70
CA LEU A 416 4.80 -11.69 -7.53
C LEU A 416 4.32 -11.71 -8.98
N VAL A 417 3.59 -10.67 -9.35
CA VAL A 417 3.15 -10.38 -10.72
C VAL A 417 3.64 -9.01 -11.15
N GLN A 418 3.56 -8.72 -12.44
CA GLN A 418 3.80 -7.39 -12.97
C GLN A 418 2.49 -6.74 -13.38
N PHE A 419 2.15 -5.60 -12.78
CA PHE A 419 1.00 -4.79 -13.17
C PHE A 419 1.43 -3.33 -13.36
N ALA A 420 1.01 -2.68 -14.45
CA ALA A 420 1.34 -1.28 -14.73
C ALA A 420 2.85 -0.98 -14.68
N GLY A 421 3.68 -1.94 -15.12
CA GLY A 421 5.15 -1.81 -15.13
C GLY A 421 5.82 -1.90 -13.75
N ARG A 422 5.10 -2.36 -12.71
CA ARG A 422 5.61 -2.50 -11.34
C ARG A 422 5.39 -3.92 -10.78
N PRO A 423 6.24 -4.37 -9.85
CA PRO A 423 5.98 -5.57 -9.07
C PRO A 423 4.77 -5.36 -8.17
N SER A 424 3.82 -6.29 -8.27
CA SER A 424 2.57 -6.29 -7.51
C SER A 424 2.27 -7.71 -7.04
N ARG A 425 1.31 -7.82 -6.13
CA ARG A 425 0.72 -9.08 -5.67
C ARG A 425 -0.79 -9.05 -5.85
N ILE A 426 -1.37 -10.23 -6.00
CA ILE A 426 -2.81 -10.44 -6.00
C ILE A 426 -3.19 -10.91 -4.61
N VAL A 427 -4.00 -10.13 -3.91
CA VAL A 427 -4.39 -10.38 -2.51
C VAL A 427 -5.89 -10.55 -2.40
N ASP A 428 -6.29 -11.53 -1.60
CA ASP A 428 -7.66 -11.67 -1.12
C ASP A 428 -7.81 -10.88 0.18
N LEU A 429 -8.44 -9.72 0.11
CA LEU A 429 -8.72 -8.88 1.27
C LEU A 429 -10.14 -9.12 1.77
N ASP A 430 -10.29 -9.18 3.09
CA ASP A 430 -11.60 -9.05 3.73
C ASP A 430 -11.94 -7.55 3.76
N PRO A 431 -13.01 -7.09 3.07
CA PRO A 431 -13.31 -5.66 3.02
C PRO A 431 -13.68 -5.16 4.43
N PRO A 432 -12.91 -4.22 5.02
CA PRO A 432 -13.03 -3.86 6.44
C PRO A 432 -14.34 -3.13 6.80
N PHE A 433 -15.13 -2.75 5.79
CA PHE A 433 -16.38 -1.99 5.94
C PHE A 433 -17.59 -2.65 5.25
N ALA A 434 -17.46 -3.91 4.81
CA ALA A 434 -18.60 -4.63 4.25
C ALA A 434 -19.41 -5.26 5.38
N HIS A 435 -20.61 -4.72 5.63
CA HIS A 435 -21.59 -5.37 6.49
C HIS A 435 -22.23 -6.53 5.75
N ALA A 436 -22.34 -7.70 6.38
CA ALA A 436 -23.21 -8.76 5.90
C ALA A 436 -24.65 -8.27 6.05
N GLN A 437 -25.36 -8.08 4.94
CA GLN A 437 -26.67 -7.42 4.98
C GLN A 437 -27.78 -8.29 5.59
N ASP A 438 -27.57 -9.61 5.77
CA ASP A 438 -28.65 -10.53 6.17
C ASP A 438 -28.27 -11.59 7.23
N ASP A 439 -26.99 -11.74 7.59
CA ASP A 439 -26.51 -12.75 8.55
C ASP A 439 -25.27 -12.23 9.28
N GLU A 440 -25.39 -11.96 10.59
CA GLU A 440 -24.29 -11.43 11.43
C GLU A 440 -23.06 -12.36 11.45
N ASP A 441 -23.23 -13.65 11.14
CA ASP A 441 -22.16 -14.64 11.10
C ASP A 441 -21.57 -14.86 9.69
N ALA A 442 -22.22 -14.35 8.62
CA ALA A 442 -21.73 -14.51 7.25
C ALA A 442 -20.59 -13.52 6.97
N ARG A 443 -19.39 -14.03 6.64
CA ARG A 443 -18.29 -13.16 6.22
C ARG A 443 -18.59 -12.53 4.87
N PRO A 444 -18.34 -11.22 4.68
CA PRO A 444 -18.47 -10.59 3.37
C PRO A 444 -17.57 -11.30 2.35
N PRO A 445 -17.99 -11.42 1.09
CA PRO A 445 -17.21 -12.12 0.07
C PRO A 445 -15.84 -11.45 -0.11
N LYS A 446 -14.78 -12.26 -0.04
CA LYS A 446 -13.40 -11.80 -0.18
C LYS A 446 -13.20 -10.97 -1.45
N GLN A 447 -12.46 -9.89 -1.30
CA GLN A 447 -12.12 -8.97 -2.36
C GLN A 447 -10.71 -9.23 -2.90
N VAL A 448 -10.64 -9.77 -4.12
CA VAL A 448 -9.38 -9.91 -4.85
C VAL A 448 -8.98 -8.58 -5.44
N LEU A 449 -7.77 -8.11 -5.11
CA LEU A 449 -7.20 -6.85 -5.57
C LEU A 449 -5.75 -7.01 -6.01
N ILE A 450 -5.31 -6.10 -6.88
CA ILE A 450 -3.90 -5.94 -7.21
C ILE A 450 -3.31 -4.89 -6.28
N GLU A 451 -2.35 -5.29 -5.46
CA GLU A 451 -1.62 -4.40 -4.56
C GLU A 451 -0.17 -4.27 -5.03
N MET A 452 0.33 -3.05 -5.16
CA MET A 452 1.74 -2.83 -5.50
C MET A 452 2.63 -3.23 -4.33
N HIS A 453 3.77 -3.85 -4.61
CA HIS A 453 4.75 -4.10 -3.56
C HIS A 453 5.35 -2.80 -3.02
N THR A 454 5.38 -2.68 -1.70
CA THR A 454 6.16 -1.68 -0.99
C THR A 454 7.53 -2.26 -0.66
N MET A 455 8.48 -1.42 -0.24
CA MET A 455 9.79 -1.90 0.24
C MET A 455 9.64 -2.93 1.37
N THR A 456 8.64 -2.74 2.24
CA THR A 456 8.35 -3.63 3.37
C THR A 456 7.78 -4.97 2.89
N SER A 457 6.77 -4.95 2.00
CA SER A 457 6.17 -6.19 1.52
C SER A 457 7.11 -6.99 0.61
N MET A 458 7.94 -6.30 -0.20
CA MET A 458 8.99 -6.95 -0.98
C MET A 458 10.05 -7.57 -0.08
N ARG A 459 10.51 -6.86 0.96
CA ARG A 459 11.48 -7.43 1.92
C ARG A 459 10.96 -8.71 2.57
N ALA A 460 9.72 -8.69 3.06
CA ALA A 460 9.10 -9.88 3.67
C ALA A 460 9.02 -11.06 2.69
N LEU A 461 8.70 -10.79 1.41
CA LEU A 461 8.69 -11.80 0.37
C LEU A 461 10.09 -12.38 0.10
N VAL A 462 11.12 -11.54 0.05
CA VAL A 462 12.51 -11.98 -0.12
C VAL A 462 12.99 -12.82 1.07
N GLU A 463 12.71 -12.40 2.29
CA GLU A 463 13.06 -13.13 3.52
C GLU A 463 12.38 -14.51 3.62
N SER A 464 11.25 -14.70 2.93
CA SER A 464 10.57 -15.98 2.86
C SER A 464 11.29 -17.03 2.00
N VAL A 465 12.15 -16.62 1.06
CA VAL A 465 12.82 -17.53 0.11
C VAL A 465 14.34 -17.58 0.25
N ALA A 466 14.96 -16.54 0.82
CA ALA A 466 16.41 -16.42 0.90
C ALA A 466 16.91 -15.85 2.24
N VAL A 467 18.11 -16.27 2.64
CA VAL A 467 18.88 -15.69 3.74
C VAL A 467 20.19 -15.13 3.19
N PHE A 468 20.49 -13.88 3.52
CA PHE A 468 21.72 -13.23 3.08
C PHE A 468 22.82 -13.38 4.13
N ALA A 469 24.06 -13.59 3.67
CA ALA A 469 25.22 -13.66 4.53
C ALA A 469 26.43 -12.93 3.93
N VAL A 470 27.31 -12.42 4.78
CA VAL A 470 28.60 -11.84 4.36
C VAL A 470 29.71 -12.80 4.74
N GLU A 471 30.64 -13.03 3.82
CA GLU A 471 31.84 -13.83 4.09
C GLU A 471 32.83 -13.00 4.93
N GLY A 472 33.18 -13.49 6.13
CA GLY A 472 34.20 -12.89 6.98
C GLY A 472 35.41 -13.80 7.18
N GLU A 473 36.45 -13.32 7.86
CA GLU A 473 37.70 -14.08 8.12
C GLU A 473 37.47 -15.45 8.79
N ASN A 474 36.40 -15.58 9.58
CA ASN A 474 36.06 -16.80 10.32
C ASN A 474 34.76 -17.44 9.81
N GLY A 475 34.36 -17.20 8.57
CA GLY A 475 33.16 -17.78 7.94
C GLY A 475 31.96 -16.85 7.82
N PRO A 476 30.88 -17.33 7.18
CA PRO A 476 29.73 -16.51 6.81
C PRO A 476 28.93 -16.09 8.04
N SER A 477 28.41 -14.87 8.01
CA SER A 477 27.53 -14.33 9.06
C SER A 477 26.24 -13.80 8.42
N ALA A 478 25.10 -14.28 8.90
CA ALA A 478 23.80 -13.88 8.36
C ALA A 478 23.50 -12.40 8.64
N ILE A 479 23.02 -11.70 7.63
CA ILE A 479 22.67 -10.28 7.68
C ILE A 479 21.22 -10.08 7.24
N GLN A 480 20.73 -8.85 7.43
CA GLN A 480 19.45 -8.41 6.87
C GLN A 480 19.54 -8.33 5.34
N VAL A 481 18.40 -8.37 4.65
CA VAL A 481 18.37 -8.23 3.19
C VAL A 481 19.02 -6.90 2.77
N PRO A 482 20.03 -6.91 1.89
CA PRO A 482 20.67 -5.68 1.45
C PRO A 482 19.67 -4.73 0.77
N PRO A 483 19.60 -3.44 1.15
CA PRO A 483 18.70 -2.47 0.52
C PRO A 483 18.80 -2.41 -1.01
N PRO A 484 20.01 -2.44 -1.63
CA PRO A 484 20.13 -2.42 -3.09
C PRO A 484 19.45 -3.60 -3.79
N VAL A 485 19.33 -4.77 -3.15
CA VAL A 485 18.64 -5.92 -3.73
C VAL A 485 17.13 -5.65 -3.81
N ILE A 486 16.55 -5.08 -2.75
CA ILE A 486 15.14 -4.69 -2.73
C ILE A 486 14.88 -3.54 -3.71
N ASP A 487 15.75 -2.52 -3.72
CA ASP A 487 15.64 -1.39 -4.65
C ASP A 487 15.62 -1.87 -6.10
N ASN A 488 16.55 -2.78 -6.46
CA ASN A 488 16.58 -3.38 -7.78
C ASN A 488 15.30 -4.17 -8.08
N LEU A 489 14.80 -5.00 -7.16
CA LEU A 489 13.55 -5.76 -7.35
C LEU A 489 12.34 -4.86 -7.57
N VAL A 490 12.22 -3.75 -6.83
CA VAL A 490 11.09 -2.80 -6.93
C VAL A 490 11.20 -1.92 -8.18
N GLN A 491 12.42 -1.59 -8.63
CA GLN A 491 12.66 -0.72 -9.77
C GLN A 491 12.77 -1.46 -11.11
N LEU A 492 13.05 -2.76 -11.10
CA LEU A 492 13.13 -3.61 -12.29
C LEU A 492 11.79 -3.62 -13.02
N ARG A 493 11.76 -3.00 -14.20
CA ARG A 493 10.60 -3.00 -15.10
C ARG A 493 10.40 -4.35 -15.80
N GLU A 494 11.40 -5.23 -15.76
CA GLU A 494 11.38 -6.53 -16.41
C GLU A 494 12.11 -7.51 -15.51
N THR A 495 11.45 -7.95 -14.43
CA THR A 495 11.77 -9.27 -13.91
C THR A 495 11.39 -10.24 -15.00
N THR A 496 12.36 -10.83 -15.70
CA THR A 496 12.14 -11.73 -16.84
C THR A 496 11.25 -12.94 -16.51
N ASP A 497 10.95 -13.17 -15.23
CA ASP A 497 10.24 -14.34 -14.74
C ASP A 497 8.87 -14.05 -14.09
N ALA A 498 8.55 -12.80 -13.73
CA ALA A 498 7.25 -12.48 -13.15
C ALA A 498 6.21 -12.27 -14.26
N PRO A 499 5.05 -12.95 -14.22
CA PRO A 499 4.09 -12.81 -15.29
C PRO A 499 3.39 -11.46 -15.26
N ARG A 500 3.09 -10.94 -16.47
CA ARG A 500 2.32 -9.71 -16.65
C ARG A 500 0.83 -9.97 -16.44
N VAL A 501 0.23 -9.13 -15.60
CA VAL A 501 -1.20 -9.07 -15.37
C VAL A 501 -1.74 -7.78 -15.96
N VAL A 502 -2.80 -7.88 -16.75
CA VAL A 502 -3.47 -6.77 -17.43
C VAL A 502 -4.75 -6.37 -16.69
N GLY A 503 -5.34 -7.29 -15.92
CA GLY A 503 -6.51 -7.01 -15.09
C GLY A 503 -7.01 -8.26 -14.36
N LEU A 504 -7.91 -8.02 -13.41
CA LEU A 504 -8.65 -9.05 -12.68
C LEU A 504 -10.03 -9.27 -13.31
N LEU A 505 -10.51 -10.51 -13.26
CA LEU A 505 -11.83 -10.92 -13.72
C LEU A 505 -12.52 -11.81 -12.68
N ALA A 506 -13.75 -11.43 -12.30
CA ALA A 506 -14.63 -12.22 -11.45
C ALA A 506 -15.60 -13.14 -12.21
N HIS A 507 -15.51 -13.15 -13.54
CA HIS A 507 -16.42 -13.87 -14.43
C HIS A 507 -15.68 -14.46 -15.65
N PRO A 508 -16.24 -15.50 -16.29
CA PRO A 508 -15.72 -16.07 -17.54
C PRO A 508 -15.80 -15.09 -18.71
N ILE A 509 -14.94 -15.26 -19.72
CA ILE A 509 -14.86 -14.37 -20.90
C ILE A 509 -14.53 -15.17 -22.17
N VAL A 510 -14.86 -14.67 -23.36
CA VAL A 510 -14.55 -15.32 -24.65
C VAL A 510 -13.45 -14.58 -25.39
N THR A 511 -12.32 -15.24 -25.66
CA THR A 511 -11.26 -14.62 -26.45
C THR A 511 -11.72 -14.33 -27.89
N PRO A 512 -11.10 -13.39 -28.62
CA PRO A 512 -11.41 -13.17 -30.04
C PRO A 512 -11.19 -14.39 -30.95
N ARG A 513 -10.51 -15.43 -30.44
CA ARG A 513 -10.31 -16.72 -31.13
C ARG A 513 -11.42 -17.73 -30.83
N GLY A 514 -12.42 -17.38 -30.03
CA GLY A 514 -13.52 -18.25 -29.62
C GLY A 514 -13.22 -19.17 -28.44
N GLU A 515 -12.06 -19.03 -27.78
CA GLU A 515 -11.72 -19.78 -26.57
C GLU A 515 -12.47 -19.20 -25.35
N VAL A 516 -13.16 -20.05 -24.59
CA VAL A 516 -13.85 -19.64 -23.35
C VAL A 516 -12.89 -19.77 -22.17
N LEU A 517 -12.55 -18.65 -21.53
CA LEU A 517 -11.72 -18.61 -20.34
C LEU A 517 -12.61 -18.64 -19.09
N ALA A 518 -12.61 -19.75 -18.37
CA ALA A 518 -13.40 -19.94 -17.15
C ALA A 518 -12.60 -20.49 -15.95
N ALA A 519 -11.37 -20.96 -16.18
CA ALA A 519 -10.53 -21.52 -15.13
C ALA A 519 -9.90 -20.42 -14.27
N ASN A 520 -9.95 -20.59 -12.95
CA ASN A 520 -9.30 -19.68 -12.00
C ASN A 520 -7.77 -19.71 -12.16
N GLY A 521 -7.15 -18.53 -12.03
CA GLY A 521 -5.71 -18.32 -12.15
C GLY A 521 -5.34 -17.41 -13.33
N LEU A 522 -4.03 -17.32 -13.58
CA LEU A 522 -3.50 -16.47 -14.64
C LEU A 522 -3.56 -17.18 -16.00
N HIS A 523 -4.26 -16.57 -16.95
CA HIS A 523 -4.17 -16.96 -18.36
C HIS A 523 -3.00 -16.23 -19.03
N ARG A 524 -1.88 -16.94 -19.28
CA ARG A 524 -0.63 -16.35 -19.81
C ARG A 524 -0.78 -15.70 -21.19
N GLY A 525 -1.73 -16.16 -22.01
CA GLY A 525 -1.93 -15.62 -23.36
C GLY A 525 -2.57 -14.22 -23.37
N THR A 526 -3.44 -13.92 -22.41
CA THR A 526 -4.15 -12.63 -22.31
C THR A 526 -3.62 -11.76 -21.17
N GLY A 527 -2.89 -12.34 -20.21
CA GLY A 527 -2.49 -11.66 -18.98
C GLY A 527 -3.65 -11.40 -18.03
N LEU A 528 -4.80 -12.03 -18.21
CA LEU A 528 -5.96 -11.88 -17.33
C LEU A 528 -5.86 -12.89 -16.18
N PHE A 529 -6.14 -12.41 -14.97
CA PHE A 529 -6.22 -13.27 -13.79
C PHE A 529 -7.69 -13.46 -13.42
N LEU A 530 -8.18 -14.69 -13.55
CA LEU A 530 -9.56 -15.05 -13.27
C LEU A 530 -9.67 -15.54 -11.83
N HIS A 531 -10.65 -15.04 -11.09
CA HIS A 531 -11.01 -15.50 -9.76
C HIS A 531 -12.54 -15.54 -9.63
N GLY A 532 -13.15 -16.71 -9.50
CA GLY A 532 -14.60 -16.75 -9.24
C GLY A 532 -15.29 -17.94 -9.87
N LEU A 533 -16.41 -17.64 -10.54
CA LEU A 533 -17.43 -18.60 -10.95
C LEU A 533 -16.90 -19.51 -12.08
N ALA A 534 -16.23 -20.59 -11.69
CA ALA A 534 -15.81 -21.65 -12.59
C ALA A 534 -17.03 -22.53 -12.92
N ASP A 535 -17.77 -22.15 -13.96
CA ASP A 535 -18.92 -22.93 -14.41
C ASP A 535 -18.52 -23.84 -15.58
N GLY A 536 -18.53 -25.16 -15.34
CA GLY A 536 -18.22 -26.17 -16.34
C GLY A 536 -19.29 -26.34 -17.42
N THR A 537 -20.38 -25.58 -17.36
CA THR A 537 -21.49 -25.66 -18.33
C THR A 537 -21.37 -24.68 -19.52
N LEU A 538 -20.33 -23.86 -19.55
CA LEU A 538 -20.12 -22.86 -20.60
C LEU A 538 -19.79 -23.54 -21.93
N ARG A 539 -20.61 -23.27 -22.94
CA ARG A 539 -20.41 -23.74 -24.30
C ARG A 539 -20.91 -22.71 -25.33
N PRO A 540 -20.38 -22.73 -26.55
CA PRO A 540 -20.94 -22.00 -27.68
C PRO A 540 -22.40 -22.41 -27.94
N TYR A 541 -23.25 -21.43 -28.25
CA TYR A 541 -24.64 -21.65 -28.66
C TYR A 541 -24.78 -21.70 -30.17
N ASN A 542 -25.79 -22.43 -30.65
CA ASN A 542 -26.26 -22.28 -32.03
C ASN A 542 -27.24 -21.09 -32.14
N ARG A 543 -27.63 -20.72 -33.36
CA ARG A 543 -28.46 -19.52 -33.59
C ARG A 543 -29.85 -19.57 -32.92
N PRO A 544 -30.64 -20.67 -32.99
CA PRO A 544 -31.88 -20.79 -32.22
C PRO A 544 -31.69 -20.67 -30.70
N GLU A 545 -30.63 -21.30 -30.15
CA GLU A 545 -30.27 -21.19 -28.74
C GLU A 545 -29.92 -19.74 -28.37
N ALA A 546 -29.18 -19.03 -29.22
CA ALA A 546 -28.83 -17.63 -29.02
C ALA A 546 -30.06 -16.71 -29.01
N GLN A 547 -31.04 -16.94 -29.88
CA GLN A 547 -32.31 -16.20 -29.90
C GLN A 547 -33.15 -16.45 -28.64
N ALA A 548 -33.22 -17.71 -28.18
CA ALA A 548 -33.89 -18.07 -26.94
C ALA A 548 -33.18 -17.44 -25.73
N ALA A 549 -31.85 -17.49 -25.70
CA ALA A 549 -31.02 -16.88 -24.66
C ALA A 549 -31.18 -15.35 -24.61
N LEU A 550 -31.22 -14.67 -25.76
CA LEU A 550 -31.48 -13.22 -25.80
C LEU A 550 -32.87 -12.87 -25.25
N THR A 551 -33.89 -13.65 -25.60
CA THR A 551 -35.25 -13.51 -25.04
C THR A 551 -35.24 -13.72 -23.52
N ARG A 552 -34.45 -14.68 -23.05
CA ARG A 552 -34.29 -14.94 -21.62
C ARG A 552 -33.60 -13.78 -20.92
N LEU A 553 -32.50 -13.26 -21.47
CA LEU A 553 -31.79 -12.06 -20.96
C LEU A 553 -32.73 -10.87 -20.81
N ARG A 554 -33.60 -10.60 -21.80
CA ARG A 554 -34.65 -9.56 -21.67
C ARG A 554 -35.54 -9.80 -20.45
N SER A 555 -36.00 -11.03 -20.26
CA SER A 555 -36.92 -11.37 -19.17
C SER A 555 -36.29 -11.34 -17.78
N VAL A 556 -35.00 -11.64 -17.62
CA VAL A 556 -34.33 -11.76 -16.30
C VAL A 556 -33.47 -10.55 -15.96
N PHE A 557 -32.62 -10.10 -16.90
CA PHE A 557 -31.70 -8.99 -16.65
C PHE A 557 -32.43 -7.65 -16.73
N LEU A 558 -33.32 -7.48 -17.73
CA LEU A 558 -34.07 -6.23 -17.93
C LEU A 558 -35.41 -6.20 -17.19
N GLU A 559 -35.69 -7.18 -16.33
CA GLU A 559 -36.96 -7.23 -15.61
C GLU A 559 -37.21 -5.94 -14.81
N GLY A 560 -38.36 -5.32 -15.10
CA GLY A 560 -38.84 -4.11 -14.43
C GLY A 560 -38.30 -2.80 -15.01
N PHE A 561 -37.45 -2.80 -16.04
CA PHE A 561 -37.04 -1.56 -16.72
C PHE A 561 -38.01 -1.21 -17.84
N GLU A 562 -38.36 0.06 -17.94
CA GLU A 562 -39.19 0.62 -19.01
C GLU A 562 -38.32 1.54 -19.86
N PHE A 563 -38.05 1.12 -21.08
CA PHE A 563 -37.20 1.83 -22.04
C PHE A 563 -38.05 2.74 -22.95
N ALA A 564 -37.48 3.86 -23.39
CA ALA A 564 -38.17 4.78 -24.29
C ALA A 564 -38.35 4.21 -25.71
N SER A 565 -37.47 3.31 -26.14
CA SER A 565 -37.52 2.65 -27.44
C SER A 565 -36.85 1.27 -27.40
N GLU A 566 -37.05 0.46 -28.45
CA GLU A 566 -36.32 -0.80 -28.64
C GLU A 566 -34.80 -0.60 -28.81
N VAL A 567 -34.37 0.58 -29.27
CA VAL A 567 -32.94 0.93 -29.40
C VAL A 567 -32.32 1.13 -28.02
N ASP A 568 -33.03 1.80 -27.10
CA ASP A 568 -32.56 1.98 -25.71
C ASP A 568 -32.40 0.64 -24.99
N GLU A 569 -33.35 -0.28 -25.18
CA GLU A 569 -33.24 -1.66 -24.68
C GLU A 569 -32.02 -2.39 -25.26
N ALA A 570 -31.79 -2.26 -26.57
CA ALA A 570 -30.62 -2.84 -27.23
C ALA A 570 -29.30 -2.24 -26.73
N VAL A 571 -29.26 -0.95 -26.39
CA VAL A 571 -28.10 -0.31 -25.76
C VAL A 571 -27.82 -0.90 -24.38
N ALA A 572 -28.84 -1.16 -23.57
CA ALA A 572 -28.66 -1.80 -22.27
C ALA A 572 -28.09 -3.23 -22.42
N LEU A 573 -28.59 -4.00 -23.39
CA LEU A 573 -28.10 -5.36 -23.67
C LEU A 573 -26.68 -5.36 -24.25
N VAL A 574 -26.38 -4.52 -25.24
CA VAL A 574 -25.01 -4.48 -25.81
C VAL A 574 -23.99 -3.99 -24.79
N SER A 575 -24.41 -3.13 -23.84
CA SER A 575 -23.57 -2.67 -22.74
C SER A 575 -23.25 -3.81 -21.76
N LEU A 576 -24.18 -4.73 -21.53
CA LEU A 576 -23.90 -5.96 -20.77
C LEU A 576 -22.83 -6.82 -21.46
N PHE A 577 -22.94 -7.05 -22.76
CA PHE A 577 -21.96 -7.82 -23.53
C PHE A 577 -20.60 -7.11 -23.54
N ALA A 578 -20.60 -5.80 -23.78
CA ALA A 578 -19.40 -4.98 -23.78
C ALA A 578 -18.70 -4.98 -22.42
N ALA A 579 -19.45 -4.98 -21.32
CA ALA A 579 -18.89 -4.98 -19.98
C ALA A 579 -18.27 -6.35 -19.62
N VAL A 580 -18.92 -7.46 -19.99
CA VAL A 580 -18.38 -8.82 -19.83
C VAL A 580 -17.09 -9.00 -20.62
N GLU A 581 -17.06 -8.54 -21.87
CA GLU A 581 -15.91 -8.71 -22.77
C GLU A 581 -14.88 -7.56 -22.68
N ARG A 582 -15.09 -6.58 -21.80
CA ARG A 582 -14.36 -5.28 -21.79
C ARG A 582 -12.86 -5.44 -21.71
N ARG A 583 -12.38 -6.42 -20.95
CA ARG A 583 -10.95 -6.65 -20.65
C ARG A 583 -10.13 -7.02 -21.88
N LEU A 584 -10.77 -7.51 -22.94
CA LEU A 584 -10.15 -7.90 -24.21
C LEU A 584 -10.18 -6.79 -25.26
N MET A 585 -10.75 -5.63 -24.93
CA MET A 585 -10.88 -4.50 -25.85
C MET A 585 -9.91 -3.38 -25.49
N ASP A 586 -9.18 -2.86 -26.48
CA ASP A 586 -8.33 -1.68 -26.35
C ASP A 586 -9.16 -0.40 -26.21
N SER A 587 -10.31 -0.37 -26.89
CA SER A 587 -11.29 0.72 -26.82
C SER A 587 -12.71 0.18 -27.00
N ALA A 588 -13.65 0.76 -26.27
CA ALA A 588 -15.06 0.40 -26.31
C ALA A 588 -15.92 1.63 -25.94
N PRO A 589 -17.15 1.74 -26.44
CA PRO A 589 -18.06 2.79 -26.00
C PRO A 589 -18.46 2.56 -24.54
N GLY A 590 -18.61 3.65 -23.79
CA GLY A 590 -19.24 3.63 -22.47
C GLY A 590 -20.77 3.67 -22.57
N MET A 591 -21.45 3.57 -21.43
CA MET A 591 -22.91 3.66 -21.33
C MET A 591 -23.34 4.90 -20.55
N ALA A 592 -24.28 5.66 -21.10
CA ALA A 592 -24.97 6.75 -20.42
C ALA A 592 -26.43 6.37 -20.15
N VAL A 593 -26.83 6.26 -18.88
CA VAL A 593 -28.20 5.93 -18.46
C VAL A 593 -28.94 7.18 -18.04
N ILE A 594 -29.93 7.58 -18.82
CA ILE A 594 -30.63 8.86 -18.69
C ILE A 594 -32.12 8.63 -18.48
N ALA A 595 -32.75 9.49 -17.69
CA ALA A 595 -34.20 9.49 -17.49
C ALA A 595 -34.69 10.92 -17.25
N ALA A 596 -35.97 11.15 -17.51
CA ALA A 596 -36.60 12.47 -17.33
C ALA A 596 -36.83 12.83 -15.86
N SER A 597 -36.97 11.83 -14.98
CA SER A 597 -37.30 12.00 -13.57
C SER A 597 -36.29 11.32 -12.64
N GLN A 598 -36.30 11.71 -11.37
CA GLN A 598 -35.59 10.98 -10.33
C GLN A 598 -36.26 9.63 -10.07
N SER A 599 -35.50 8.69 -9.49
CA SER A 599 -36.00 7.35 -9.10
C SER A 599 -36.53 6.47 -10.25
N SER A 600 -36.15 6.75 -11.50
CA SER A 600 -36.52 5.93 -12.68
C SER A 600 -35.75 4.60 -12.83
N GLY A 601 -34.84 4.26 -11.91
CA GLY A 601 -34.03 3.03 -11.97
C GLY A 601 -32.65 3.16 -12.66
N LYS A 602 -32.13 4.38 -12.88
CA LYS A 602 -30.84 4.59 -13.57
C LYS A 602 -29.66 3.94 -12.83
N THR A 603 -29.48 4.30 -11.57
CA THR A 603 -28.46 3.70 -10.68
C THR A 603 -28.72 2.21 -10.49
N THR A 604 -29.99 1.79 -10.49
CA THR A 604 -30.40 0.37 -10.37
C THR A 604 -29.90 -0.48 -11.55
N LEU A 605 -29.97 0.04 -12.79
CA LEU A 605 -29.44 -0.65 -13.97
C LEU A 605 -27.91 -0.78 -13.90
N ALA A 606 -27.23 0.32 -13.52
CA ALA A 606 -25.78 0.30 -13.33
C ALA A 606 -25.35 -0.68 -12.22
N LEU A 607 -26.06 -0.69 -11.09
CA LEU A 607 -25.81 -1.63 -9.99
C LEU A 607 -26.00 -3.08 -10.42
N ARG A 608 -27.09 -3.40 -11.12
CA ARG A 608 -27.36 -4.76 -11.61
C ARG A 608 -26.26 -5.23 -12.56
N LEU A 609 -25.82 -4.36 -13.47
CA LEU A 609 -24.69 -4.64 -14.35
C LEU A 609 -23.41 -4.92 -13.54
N HIS A 610 -23.07 -4.05 -12.59
CA HIS A 610 -21.89 -4.22 -11.75
C HIS A 610 -21.92 -5.54 -10.95
N ALA A 611 -23.07 -5.87 -10.37
CA ALA A 611 -23.25 -7.09 -9.57
C ALA A 611 -23.12 -8.36 -10.42
N ILE A 612 -23.54 -8.32 -11.69
CA ILE A 612 -23.35 -9.43 -12.64
C ILE A 612 -21.88 -9.60 -13.06
N LEU A 613 -21.10 -8.53 -13.11
CA LEU A 613 -19.67 -8.57 -13.45
C LEU A 613 -18.82 -9.02 -12.25
N THR A 614 -19.00 -8.36 -11.10
CA THR A 614 -18.06 -8.46 -9.97
C THR A 614 -18.54 -9.35 -8.81
N GLY A 615 -19.87 -9.48 -8.65
CA GLY A 615 -20.50 -10.30 -7.62
C GLY A 615 -20.62 -9.54 -6.31
N ARG A 616 -20.52 -8.22 -6.38
CA ARG A 616 -20.39 -7.32 -5.24
C ARG A 616 -21.26 -6.07 -5.43
N PRO A 617 -21.56 -5.33 -4.35
CA PRO A 617 -22.18 -4.02 -4.44
C PRO A 617 -21.34 -3.04 -5.28
N MET A 618 -22.02 -2.17 -6.02
CA MET A 618 -21.36 -1.17 -6.87
C MET A 618 -20.76 -0.01 -6.04
N PRO A 619 -19.47 0.32 -6.19
CA PRO A 619 -18.91 1.54 -5.61
C PRO A 619 -19.42 2.77 -6.36
N THR A 620 -19.72 3.85 -5.65
CA THR A 620 -20.17 5.12 -6.24
C THR A 620 -19.02 6.08 -6.43
N TRP A 621 -18.95 6.71 -7.61
CA TRP A 621 -17.96 7.73 -7.93
C TRP A 621 -18.65 9.04 -8.30
N THR A 622 -18.10 10.17 -7.84
CA THR A 622 -18.52 11.50 -8.28
C THR A 622 -17.64 11.98 -9.41
N LEU A 623 -18.24 12.46 -10.50
CA LEU A 623 -17.53 13.12 -11.60
C LEU A 623 -17.20 14.58 -11.20
N PRO A 624 -15.92 14.99 -11.08
CA PRO A 624 -15.56 16.37 -10.79
C PRO A 624 -15.67 17.20 -12.08
N VAL A 625 -16.81 17.85 -12.25
CA VAL A 625 -17.12 18.64 -13.45
C VAL A 625 -16.35 19.96 -13.42
N GLY A 626 -15.60 20.25 -14.49
CA GLY A 626 -14.93 21.54 -14.70
C GLY A 626 -13.53 21.69 -14.11
N ASP A 627 -12.98 20.64 -13.48
CA ASP A 627 -11.58 20.59 -13.03
C ASP A 627 -10.85 19.41 -13.70
N ASP A 628 -10.33 19.66 -14.91
CA ASP A 628 -9.60 18.66 -15.70
C ASP A 628 -8.38 18.08 -14.95
N SER A 629 -7.74 18.88 -14.09
CA SER A 629 -6.58 18.45 -13.29
C SER A 629 -7.01 17.49 -12.18
N GLU A 630 -8.17 17.71 -11.57
CA GLU A 630 -8.75 16.77 -10.62
C GLU A 630 -9.18 15.46 -11.29
N ILE A 631 -9.81 15.53 -12.48
CA ILE A 631 -10.17 14.35 -13.29
C ILE A 631 -8.91 13.51 -13.57
N GLU A 632 -7.84 14.12 -14.06
CA GLU A 632 -6.60 13.42 -14.43
C GLU A 632 -6.00 12.64 -13.24
N LYS A 633 -5.94 13.27 -12.06
CA LYS A 633 -5.40 12.65 -10.83
C LYS A 633 -6.25 11.50 -10.34
N ARG A 634 -7.58 11.69 -10.28
CA ARG A 634 -8.52 10.64 -9.85
C ARG A 634 -8.49 9.46 -10.81
N LEU A 635 -8.41 9.74 -12.12
CA LEU A 635 -8.40 8.72 -13.17
C LEU A 635 -7.20 7.78 -13.05
N LEU A 636 -6.00 8.29 -12.78
CA LEU A 636 -4.83 7.45 -12.56
C LEU A 636 -5.02 6.51 -11.35
N GLY A 637 -5.52 7.04 -10.23
CA GLY A 637 -5.80 6.23 -9.03
C GLY A 637 -6.80 5.10 -9.29
N ILE A 638 -7.88 5.42 -10.01
CA ILE A 638 -8.91 4.46 -10.43
C ILE A 638 -8.31 3.37 -11.32
N LEU A 639 -7.58 3.74 -12.37
CA LEU A 639 -7.02 2.79 -13.33
C LEU A 639 -5.94 1.89 -12.70
N LEU A 640 -5.17 2.39 -11.73
CA LEU A 640 -4.21 1.59 -10.98
C LEU A 640 -4.88 0.56 -10.05
N ALA A 641 -6.09 0.84 -9.57
CA ALA A 641 -6.90 -0.16 -8.86
C ALA A 641 -7.52 -1.21 -9.81
N SER A 642 -7.52 -0.95 -11.12
CA SER A 642 -8.04 -1.83 -12.17
C SER A 642 -9.45 -2.40 -11.89
N PRO A 643 -10.47 -1.58 -11.57
CA PRO A 643 -11.85 -2.06 -11.44
C PRO A 643 -12.36 -2.60 -12.80
N GLU A 644 -13.32 -3.52 -12.77
CA GLU A 644 -13.96 -4.00 -14.02
C GLU A 644 -14.90 -2.94 -14.61
N MET A 645 -15.54 -2.15 -13.75
CA MET A 645 -16.49 -1.11 -14.13
C MET A 645 -16.39 0.09 -13.19
N VAL A 646 -16.49 1.29 -13.75
CA VAL A 646 -16.59 2.56 -13.01
C VAL A 646 -17.91 3.22 -13.36
N CYS A 647 -18.68 3.55 -12.32
CA CYS A 647 -19.94 4.28 -12.45
C CYS A 647 -19.82 5.68 -11.85
N PHE A 648 -19.92 6.70 -12.70
CA PHE A 648 -20.16 8.07 -12.26
C PHE A 648 -21.65 8.26 -12.04
N ASP A 649 -22.07 8.19 -10.77
CA ASP A 649 -23.48 8.17 -10.41
C ASP A 649 -23.99 9.59 -10.08
N ASN A 650 -25.22 9.87 -10.48
CA ASN A 650 -25.95 11.10 -10.19
C ASN A 650 -25.21 12.38 -10.62
N VAL A 651 -24.78 12.41 -11.88
CA VAL A 651 -24.28 13.65 -12.50
C VAL A 651 -25.38 14.72 -12.44
N PRO A 652 -25.06 15.98 -12.05
CA PRO A 652 -26.04 17.04 -11.90
C PRO A 652 -26.97 17.21 -13.11
N ASP A 653 -28.24 17.47 -12.85
CA ASP A 653 -29.29 17.61 -13.87
C ASP A 653 -29.01 18.77 -14.83
N GLY A 654 -29.38 18.59 -16.10
CA GLY A 654 -29.21 19.60 -17.15
C GLY A 654 -27.78 19.90 -17.57
N LEU A 655 -26.79 19.20 -17.00
CA LEU A 655 -25.39 19.37 -17.36
C LEU A 655 -25.08 18.66 -18.70
N THR A 656 -24.31 19.34 -19.55
CA THR A 656 -23.61 18.67 -20.67
C THR A 656 -22.39 17.94 -20.12
N VAL A 657 -22.41 16.62 -20.24
CA VAL A 657 -21.29 15.75 -19.86
C VAL A 657 -20.13 16.03 -20.80
N HIS A 658 -19.15 16.74 -20.26
CA HIS A 658 -17.83 16.89 -20.84
C HIS A 658 -16.87 16.04 -20.02
N CYS A 659 -16.41 14.95 -20.62
CA CYS A 659 -15.49 14.02 -19.96
C CYS A 659 -14.06 14.61 -19.84
N GLY A 660 -13.78 15.71 -20.56
CA GLY A 660 -12.46 16.34 -20.61
C GLY A 660 -11.44 15.47 -21.37
N PRO A 661 -10.24 15.99 -21.68
CA PRO A 661 -9.25 15.28 -22.48
C PRO A 661 -8.78 13.97 -21.85
N ALA A 662 -8.65 13.93 -20.52
CA ALA A 662 -8.12 12.77 -19.80
C ALA A 662 -9.05 11.55 -19.88
N LEU A 663 -10.33 11.70 -19.54
CA LEU A 663 -11.30 10.60 -19.61
C LEU A 663 -11.60 10.21 -21.06
N ASN A 664 -11.64 11.18 -21.99
CA ASN A 664 -11.75 10.88 -23.43
C ASN A 664 -10.59 10.02 -23.93
N SER A 665 -9.35 10.32 -23.50
CA SER A 665 -8.19 9.49 -23.79
C SER A 665 -8.29 8.10 -23.19
N ALA A 666 -8.78 7.98 -21.94
CA ALA A 666 -8.98 6.68 -21.29
C ALA A 666 -10.09 5.83 -21.93
N MET A 667 -11.09 6.43 -22.57
CA MET A 667 -12.10 5.67 -23.31
C MET A 667 -11.60 5.18 -24.68
N THR A 668 -10.66 5.89 -25.32
CA THR A 668 -10.26 5.60 -26.71
C THR A 668 -8.85 5.03 -26.89
N SER A 669 -8.02 5.02 -25.86
CA SER A 669 -6.64 4.53 -25.94
C SER A 669 -6.44 3.35 -24.98
N PRO A 670 -5.64 2.32 -25.31
CA PRO A 670 -5.43 1.13 -24.47
C PRO A 670 -4.62 1.40 -23.19
N ILE A 671 -3.81 2.45 -23.21
CA ILE A 671 -2.93 2.84 -22.09
C ILE A 671 -3.16 4.31 -21.80
N PHE A 672 -3.34 4.63 -20.52
CA PHE A 672 -3.35 5.98 -20.01
C PHE A 672 -2.00 6.28 -19.36
N GLU A 673 -1.34 7.35 -19.79
CA GLU A 673 -0.05 7.78 -19.25
C GLU A 673 -0.19 9.16 -18.60
N CYS A 674 0.22 9.27 -17.35
CA CYS A 674 0.20 10.53 -16.59
C CYS A 674 1.46 10.67 -15.73
N ARG A 675 1.90 11.90 -15.48
CA ARG A 675 2.98 12.21 -14.53
C ARG A 675 2.44 12.12 -13.11
N MET A 676 3.13 11.41 -12.21
CA MET A 676 2.74 11.43 -10.79
C MET A 676 3.08 12.78 -10.16
N LEU A 677 2.16 13.35 -9.39
CA LEU A 677 2.42 14.55 -8.59
C LEU A 677 3.45 14.25 -7.51
N GLY A 678 4.41 15.17 -7.32
CA GLY A 678 5.50 14.99 -6.37
C GLY A 678 6.61 14.04 -6.83
N ALA A 679 6.54 13.48 -8.05
CA ALA A 679 7.60 12.64 -8.61
C ALA A 679 7.93 13.00 -10.07
N ASN A 680 9.21 12.93 -10.45
CA ASN A 680 9.67 13.11 -11.83
C ASN A 680 9.50 11.82 -12.68
N ARG A 681 8.35 11.15 -12.56
CA ARG A 681 8.12 9.86 -13.25
C ARG A 681 6.70 9.77 -13.82
N ASN A 682 6.61 9.31 -15.06
CA ASN A 682 5.36 8.93 -15.71
C ASN A 682 4.93 7.53 -15.27
N GLN A 683 3.63 7.35 -15.07
CA GLN A 683 2.99 6.10 -14.73
C GLN A 683 1.98 5.75 -15.83
N GLN A 684 2.03 4.49 -16.27
CA GLN A 684 1.10 3.94 -17.25
C GLN A 684 0.10 3.02 -16.55
N ALA A 685 -1.16 3.04 -16.98
CA ALA A 685 -2.19 2.13 -16.51
C ALA A 685 -3.07 1.66 -17.67
N PRO A 686 -3.53 0.39 -17.67
CA PRO A 686 -4.47 -0.10 -18.67
C PRO A 686 -5.83 0.59 -18.51
N THR A 687 -6.51 0.85 -19.62
CA THR A 687 -7.80 1.57 -19.65
C THR A 687 -9.00 0.66 -19.87
N ASN A 688 -8.79 -0.65 -19.81
CA ASN A 688 -9.77 -1.69 -20.11
C ASN A 688 -10.84 -1.85 -19.01
N VAL A 689 -11.49 -0.74 -18.66
CA VAL A 689 -12.54 -0.57 -17.65
C VAL A 689 -13.83 -0.16 -18.37
N PHE A 690 -14.97 -0.69 -17.92
CA PHE A 690 -16.26 -0.31 -18.48
C PHE A 690 -16.78 0.97 -17.82
N TRP A 691 -17.08 1.99 -18.62
CA TRP A 691 -17.51 3.30 -18.13
C TRP A 691 -19.02 3.44 -18.16
N VAL A 692 -19.60 3.79 -17.01
CA VAL A 692 -21.04 4.05 -16.87
C VAL A 692 -21.24 5.45 -16.29
N ILE A 693 -22.17 6.20 -16.87
CA ILE A 693 -22.57 7.52 -16.39
C ILE A 693 -24.08 7.50 -16.18
N THR A 694 -24.56 8.00 -15.04
CA THR A 694 -25.99 8.16 -14.78
C THR A 694 -26.32 9.62 -14.47
N GLY A 695 -27.50 10.06 -14.89
CA GLY A 695 -28.01 11.38 -14.53
C GLY A 695 -29.38 11.66 -15.12
N ASN A 696 -29.97 12.78 -14.69
CA ASN A 696 -31.24 13.25 -15.23
C ASN A 696 -30.96 14.17 -16.42
N ASN A 697 -31.71 13.97 -17.51
CA ASN A 697 -31.66 14.82 -18.71
C ASN A 697 -30.24 15.21 -19.17
N LEU A 698 -29.25 14.31 -19.02
CA LEU A 698 -27.87 14.61 -19.38
C LEU A 698 -27.78 14.87 -20.88
N ARG A 699 -26.97 15.86 -21.24
CA ARG A 699 -26.58 16.11 -22.62
C ARG A 699 -25.16 15.59 -22.83
N LEU A 700 -24.84 15.12 -24.02
CA LEU A 700 -23.50 14.67 -24.36
C LEU A 700 -22.74 15.79 -25.08
N GLY A 701 -21.49 16.02 -24.69
CA GLY A 701 -20.58 16.87 -25.44
C GLY A 701 -20.25 16.29 -26.82
N ALA A 702 -19.64 17.10 -27.67
CA ALA A 702 -19.35 16.76 -29.07
C ALA A 702 -18.47 15.52 -29.23
N ASP A 703 -17.56 15.29 -28.28
CA ASP A 703 -16.70 14.11 -28.28
C ASP A 703 -17.43 12.88 -27.74
N GLU A 704 -18.26 13.08 -26.73
CA GLU A 704 -18.97 12.05 -25.99
C GLU A 704 -20.09 11.40 -26.82
N THR A 705 -20.71 12.14 -27.75
CA THR A 705 -21.76 11.62 -28.67
C THR A 705 -21.31 10.41 -29.50
N THR A 706 -19.99 10.28 -29.76
CA THR A 706 -19.40 9.16 -30.51
C THR A 706 -18.69 8.13 -29.64
N ARG A 707 -18.64 8.35 -28.32
CA ARG A 707 -17.92 7.52 -27.34
C ARG A 707 -18.83 6.90 -26.28
N LEU A 708 -20.05 7.41 -26.13
CA LEU A 708 -21.06 6.90 -25.20
C LEU A 708 -22.32 6.48 -25.94
N LEU A 709 -22.80 5.28 -25.64
CA LEU A 709 -24.13 4.83 -26.02
C LEU A 709 -25.13 5.27 -24.95
N GLN A 710 -26.14 6.01 -25.39
CA GLN A 710 -27.18 6.53 -24.51
C GLN A 710 -28.36 5.58 -24.47
N THR A 711 -28.82 5.23 -23.27
CA THR A 711 -30.07 4.51 -23.03
C THR A 711 -30.99 5.36 -22.16
N ARG A 712 -32.23 5.53 -22.61
CA ARG A 712 -33.27 6.31 -21.95
C ARG A 712 -34.30 5.42 -21.25
N LEU A 713 -34.45 5.60 -19.94
CA LEU A 713 -35.52 5.02 -19.16
C LEU A 713 -36.72 5.98 -19.13
N ALA A 714 -37.90 5.47 -19.44
CA ALA A 714 -39.16 6.21 -19.52
C ALA A 714 -40.27 5.49 -18.74
N PRO A 715 -40.19 5.45 -17.39
CA PRO A 715 -41.23 4.82 -16.58
C PRO A 715 -42.57 5.56 -16.75
N SER A 716 -43.63 4.80 -16.97
CA SER A 716 -44.98 5.29 -17.28
C SER A 716 -45.70 5.94 -16.08
N ALA A 717 -45.17 5.76 -14.87
CA ALA A 717 -45.78 6.23 -13.63
C ALA A 717 -45.46 7.71 -13.33
N HIS A 718 -46.47 8.49 -12.98
CA HIS A 718 -46.36 9.92 -12.62
C HIS A 718 -45.54 10.17 -11.32
N ARG A 719 -45.31 9.12 -10.51
CA ARG A 719 -44.46 9.09 -9.30
C ARG A 719 -43.62 7.80 -9.25
N PRO A 720 -42.51 7.73 -10.00
CA PRO A 720 -41.65 6.53 -10.06
C PRO A 720 -41.16 6.04 -8.69
N GLU A 721 -40.97 6.96 -7.74
CA GLU A 721 -40.54 6.71 -6.36
C GLU A 721 -41.55 5.90 -5.54
N THR A 722 -42.82 5.86 -5.95
CA THR A 722 -43.87 5.09 -5.25
C THR A 722 -44.01 3.67 -5.77
N ARG A 723 -43.20 3.25 -6.76
CA ARG A 723 -43.28 1.91 -7.32
C ARG A 723 -42.68 0.87 -6.38
N THR A 724 -43.39 -0.22 -6.15
CA THR A 724 -42.85 -1.44 -5.56
C THR A 724 -42.18 -2.27 -6.65
N PHE A 725 -40.86 -2.42 -6.58
CA PHE A 725 -40.16 -3.38 -7.42
C PHE A 725 -40.58 -4.80 -7.00
N LYS A 726 -40.76 -5.70 -7.98
CA LYS A 726 -41.06 -7.12 -7.74
C LYS A 726 -40.06 -7.77 -6.77
N HIS A 727 -38.80 -7.33 -6.87
CA HIS A 727 -37.72 -7.68 -5.97
C HIS A 727 -37.30 -6.43 -5.20
N PRO A 728 -37.63 -6.31 -3.90
CA PRO A 728 -37.27 -5.16 -3.09
C PRO A 728 -35.76 -5.04 -2.90
N ASP A 729 -35.03 -6.16 -2.90
CA ASP A 729 -33.57 -6.19 -2.93
C ASP A 729 -33.05 -6.47 -4.35
N VAL A 730 -32.56 -5.42 -4.99
CA VAL A 730 -32.01 -5.49 -6.35
C VAL A 730 -30.67 -6.21 -6.39
N LEU A 731 -29.85 -6.06 -5.34
CA LEU A 731 -28.52 -6.66 -5.30
C LEU A 731 -28.64 -8.16 -5.16
N GLN A 732 -29.42 -8.64 -4.20
CA GLN A 732 -29.67 -10.08 -4.00
C GLN A 732 -30.26 -10.73 -5.26
N HIS A 733 -31.21 -10.06 -5.91
CA HIS A 733 -31.75 -10.54 -7.18
C HIS A 733 -30.68 -10.57 -8.30
N ALA A 734 -29.85 -9.54 -8.43
CA ALA A 734 -28.78 -9.52 -9.42
C ALA A 734 -27.76 -10.66 -9.20
N LEU A 735 -27.45 -10.97 -7.94
CA LEU A 735 -26.56 -12.08 -7.56
C LEU A 735 -27.19 -13.44 -7.87
N SER A 736 -28.51 -13.60 -7.67
CA SER A 736 -29.20 -14.87 -7.95
C SER A 736 -29.27 -15.21 -9.45
N ILE A 737 -29.40 -14.19 -10.31
CA ILE A 737 -29.43 -14.38 -11.79
C ILE A 737 -28.04 -14.33 -12.43
N ARG A 738 -26.98 -13.96 -11.68
CA ARG A 738 -25.62 -13.73 -12.19
C ARG A 738 -25.12 -14.88 -13.08
N SER A 739 -25.23 -16.12 -12.60
CA SER A 739 -24.73 -17.30 -13.32
C SER A 739 -25.46 -17.50 -14.65
N GLU A 740 -26.78 -17.38 -14.64
CA GLU A 740 -27.64 -17.54 -15.82
C GLU A 740 -27.34 -16.46 -16.86
N VAL A 741 -27.20 -15.20 -16.43
CA VAL A 741 -26.89 -14.08 -17.33
C VAL A 741 -25.51 -14.26 -17.98
N LEU A 742 -24.47 -14.55 -17.19
CA LEU A 742 -23.12 -14.78 -17.71
C LEU A 742 -23.08 -15.95 -18.69
N GLN A 743 -23.75 -17.06 -18.37
CA GLN A 743 -23.83 -18.23 -19.24
C GLN A 743 -24.42 -17.87 -20.62
N HIS A 744 -25.50 -17.09 -20.65
CA HIS A 744 -26.13 -16.68 -21.90
C HIS A 744 -25.28 -15.70 -22.71
N VAL A 745 -24.64 -14.71 -22.07
CA VAL A 745 -23.74 -13.78 -22.77
C VAL A 745 -22.57 -14.54 -23.40
N ILE A 746 -21.89 -15.38 -22.62
CA ILE A 746 -20.75 -16.19 -23.09
C ILE A 746 -21.16 -17.16 -24.19
N GLY A 747 -22.29 -17.83 -24.04
CA GLY A 747 -22.80 -18.77 -25.06
C GLY A 747 -23.11 -18.09 -26.38
N ILE A 748 -23.71 -16.89 -26.36
CA ILE A 748 -24.00 -16.10 -27.55
C ILE A 748 -22.72 -15.61 -28.23
N VAL A 749 -21.77 -15.03 -27.47
CA VAL A 749 -20.50 -14.52 -28.02
C VAL A 749 -19.67 -15.65 -28.62
N ALA A 750 -19.49 -16.75 -27.88
CA ALA A 750 -18.74 -17.92 -28.36
C ALA A 750 -19.41 -18.59 -29.57
N GLY A 751 -20.74 -18.63 -29.60
CA GLY A 751 -21.51 -19.14 -30.74
C GLY A 751 -21.34 -18.30 -32.01
N TYR A 752 -21.46 -16.98 -31.89
CA TYR A 752 -21.27 -16.05 -33.00
C TYR A 752 -19.87 -16.15 -33.63
N LEU A 753 -18.82 -16.26 -32.81
CA LEU A 753 -17.43 -16.33 -33.28
C LEU A 753 -17.11 -17.60 -34.10
N GLN A 754 -18.00 -18.59 -34.11
CA GLN A 754 -17.90 -19.78 -34.98
C GLN A 754 -18.51 -19.56 -36.37
N THR A 755 -19.10 -18.40 -36.62
CA THR A 755 -19.78 -18.07 -37.88
C THR A 755 -18.97 -17.08 -38.72
N VAL A 756 -19.31 -16.99 -40.01
CA VAL A 756 -18.77 -15.99 -40.94
C VAL A 756 -19.75 -14.83 -41.18
N GLU A 757 -20.92 -14.85 -40.54
CA GLU A 757 -21.96 -13.86 -40.72
C GLU A 757 -21.53 -12.53 -40.10
N ARG A 758 -21.64 -11.42 -40.85
CA ARG A 758 -21.42 -10.07 -40.34
C ARG A 758 -22.45 -9.12 -40.89
N VAL A 759 -23.05 -8.34 -40.02
CA VAL A 759 -23.94 -7.25 -40.41
C VAL A 759 -23.07 -6.05 -40.82
N SER A 760 -23.37 -5.47 -41.97
CA SER A 760 -22.70 -4.27 -42.49
C SER A 760 -22.92 -3.07 -41.56
N GLY A 761 -21.89 -2.25 -41.38
CA GLY A 761 -21.92 -1.05 -40.54
C GLY A 761 -20.59 -0.89 -39.82
N GLY A 762 -19.90 0.22 -40.07
CA GLY A 762 -18.61 0.51 -39.47
C GLY A 762 -18.76 1.25 -38.15
N THR A 763 -18.02 0.83 -37.13
CA THR A 763 -17.82 1.59 -35.89
C THR A 763 -16.33 1.83 -35.70
N ARG A 764 -16.00 2.91 -34.98
CA ARG A 764 -14.62 3.20 -34.56
C ARG A 764 -14.06 2.19 -33.55
N PHE A 765 -14.90 1.31 -33.00
CA PHE A 765 -14.55 0.31 -31.99
C PHE A 765 -14.62 -1.13 -32.58
N PRO A 766 -13.60 -1.58 -33.34
CA PRO A 766 -13.67 -2.84 -34.07
C PRO A 766 -13.75 -4.09 -33.18
N GLN A 767 -13.07 -4.09 -32.03
CA GLN A 767 -13.12 -5.21 -31.07
C GLN A 767 -14.50 -5.28 -30.39
N TRP A 768 -15.05 -4.12 -30.01
CA TRP A 768 -16.41 -4.02 -29.47
C TRP A 768 -17.48 -4.46 -30.49
N ASP A 769 -17.32 -4.12 -31.77
CA ASP A 769 -18.21 -4.60 -32.82
C ASP A 769 -18.23 -6.13 -32.85
N CYS A 770 -17.05 -6.74 -32.85
CA CYS A 770 -16.86 -8.19 -32.94
C CYS A 770 -17.39 -8.94 -31.70
N LEU A 771 -17.17 -8.43 -30.49
CA LEU A 771 -17.43 -9.13 -29.23
C LEU A 771 -18.76 -8.74 -28.55
N ALA A 772 -19.38 -7.62 -28.93
CA ALA A 772 -20.64 -7.17 -28.31
C ALA A 772 -21.75 -6.92 -29.33
N ARG A 773 -21.51 -6.06 -30.33
CA ARG A 773 -22.56 -5.66 -31.29
C ARG A 773 -23.00 -6.80 -32.19
N GLN A 774 -22.06 -7.44 -32.88
CA GLN A 774 -22.38 -8.50 -33.84
C GLN A 774 -22.97 -9.75 -33.18
N PRO A 775 -22.51 -10.22 -31.99
CA PRO A 775 -23.19 -11.28 -31.25
C PRO A 775 -24.64 -10.94 -30.90
N LEU A 776 -24.92 -9.70 -30.46
CA LEU A 776 -26.28 -9.24 -30.16
C LEU A 776 -27.17 -9.28 -31.42
N LEU A 777 -26.67 -8.77 -32.54
CA LEU A 777 -27.39 -8.78 -33.83
C LEU A 777 -27.64 -10.22 -34.33
N TRP A 778 -26.64 -11.08 -34.22
CA TRP A 778 -26.74 -12.49 -34.62
C TRP A 778 -27.80 -13.24 -33.80
N ALA A 779 -27.91 -12.94 -32.51
CA ALA A 779 -28.95 -13.44 -31.61
C ALA A 779 -30.34 -12.81 -31.85
N GLY A 780 -30.50 -11.86 -32.76
CA GLY A 780 -31.78 -11.23 -33.12
C GLY A 780 -32.09 -9.94 -32.37
N GLY A 781 -31.07 -9.26 -31.83
CA GLY A 781 -31.22 -7.93 -31.22
C GLY A 781 -31.38 -6.81 -32.26
N CYS A 782 -31.92 -5.68 -31.81
CA CYS A 782 -31.92 -4.43 -32.59
C CYS A 782 -30.51 -3.85 -32.65
N ASP A 783 -30.22 -3.06 -33.68
CA ASP A 783 -28.91 -2.44 -33.87
C ASP A 783 -28.70 -1.23 -32.94
N PRO A 784 -27.75 -1.29 -31.99
CA PRO A 784 -27.49 -0.20 -31.06
C PRO A 784 -26.76 1.00 -31.70
N LEU A 785 -26.17 0.88 -32.90
CA LEU A 785 -25.52 2.04 -33.56
C LEU A 785 -26.50 3.16 -33.88
N ARG A 786 -27.79 2.85 -34.05
CA ARG A 786 -28.85 3.85 -34.22
C ARG A 786 -28.92 4.84 -33.05
N ALA A 787 -28.46 4.43 -31.86
CA ALA A 787 -28.34 5.33 -30.71
C ALA A 787 -27.26 6.41 -30.93
N LEU A 788 -26.16 6.09 -31.60
CA LEU A 788 -25.12 7.07 -31.93
C LEU A 788 -25.63 8.09 -32.96
N ASP A 789 -26.37 7.63 -33.97
CA ASP A 789 -27.00 8.52 -34.94
C ASP A 789 -27.99 9.47 -34.25
N THR A 790 -28.82 8.92 -33.34
CA THR A 790 -29.75 9.72 -32.52
C THR A 790 -29.01 10.71 -31.62
N ASN A 791 -27.92 10.29 -30.99
CA ASN A 791 -27.08 11.17 -30.15
C ASN A 791 -26.47 12.31 -30.98
N TYR A 792 -26.03 12.01 -32.20
CA TYR A 792 -25.50 13.00 -33.12
C TYR A 792 -26.58 14.01 -33.54
N GLU A 793 -27.77 13.55 -33.94
CA GLU A 793 -28.90 14.42 -34.29
C GLU A 793 -29.36 15.32 -33.14
N GLN A 794 -29.29 14.83 -31.91
CA GLN A 794 -29.69 15.54 -30.69
C GLN A 794 -28.57 16.41 -30.10
N ALA A 795 -27.37 16.41 -30.67
CA ALA A 795 -26.23 17.11 -30.10
C ALA A 795 -26.39 18.64 -30.17
N GLU A 796 -26.38 19.29 -29.00
CA GLU A 796 -26.63 20.73 -28.88
C GLU A 796 -25.68 21.57 -29.74
N HIS A 797 -24.38 21.24 -29.75
CA HIS A 797 -23.41 21.96 -30.58
C HIS A 797 -23.72 21.90 -32.09
N LEU A 798 -24.35 20.83 -32.60
CA LEU A 798 -24.78 20.75 -33.99
C LEU A 798 -26.06 21.54 -34.24
N GLN A 799 -26.96 21.59 -33.24
CA GLN A 799 -28.13 22.47 -33.29
C GLN A 799 -27.71 23.93 -33.26
N SER A 800 -26.79 24.32 -32.38
CA SER A 800 -26.18 25.64 -32.33
C SER A 800 -25.44 25.96 -33.64
N LEU A 801 -24.68 25.01 -34.20
CA LEU A 801 -24.06 25.20 -35.52
C LEU A 801 -25.10 25.43 -36.63
N ARG A 802 -26.19 24.66 -36.63
CA ARG A 802 -27.30 24.82 -37.60
C ARG A 802 -27.94 26.19 -37.48
N VAL A 803 -28.28 26.62 -36.27
CA VAL A 803 -28.84 27.95 -36.00
C VAL A 803 -27.85 29.04 -36.44
N LEU A 804 -26.59 28.92 -36.05
CA LEU A 804 -25.55 29.90 -36.40
C LEU A 804 -25.40 30.04 -37.93
N LEU A 805 -25.23 28.94 -38.66
CA LEU A 805 -25.03 28.99 -40.11
C LEU A 805 -26.26 29.54 -40.83
N ARG A 806 -27.46 29.16 -40.39
CA ARG A 806 -28.72 29.67 -40.96
C ARG A 806 -28.87 31.18 -40.74
N GLU A 807 -28.64 31.66 -39.52
CA GLU A 807 -28.76 33.08 -39.17
C GLU A 807 -27.69 33.92 -39.87
N LEU A 808 -26.44 33.43 -39.94
CA LEU A 808 -25.37 34.12 -40.67
C LEU A 808 -25.62 34.14 -42.18
N HIS A 809 -26.13 33.05 -42.75
CA HIS A 809 -26.54 33.04 -44.17
C HIS A 809 -27.69 34.01 -44.44
N THR A 810 -28.64 34.13 -43.50
CA THR A 810 -29.77 35.07 -43.63
C THR A 810 -29.32 36.52 -43.48
N LEU A 811 -28.41 36.80 -42.55
CA LEU A 811 -27.93 38.15 -42.27
C LEU A 811 -27.02 38.71 -43.36
N PHE A 812 -26.15 37.88 -43.93
CA PHE A 812 -25.15 38.31 -44.92
C PHE A 812 -25.45 37.85 -46.35
N GLU A 813 -26.57 37.14 -46.58
CA GLU A 813 -27.03 36.68 -47.90
C GLU A 813 -25.96 35.95 -48.75
N GLY A 814 -25.02 35.27 -48.07
CA GLY A 814 -23.91 34.58 -48.74
C GLY A 814 -22.78 35.50 -49.20
N GLU A 815 -22.70 36.75 -48.77
CA GLU A 815 -21.53 37.62 -48.92
C GLU A 815 -20.44 37.33 -47.88
N THR A 816 -19.25 37.91 -48.08
CA THR A 816 -18.14 37.81 -47.13
C THR A 816 -18.31 38.81 -45.98
N PHE A 817 -18.13 38.36 -44.74
CA PHE A 817 -18.23 39.18 -43.53
C PHE A 817 -17.04 38.94 -42.60
N ALA A 818 -16.74 39.90 -41.72
CA ALA A 818 -15.71 39.77 -40.70
C ALA A 818 -16.33 39.50 -39.32
N ALA A 819 -15.53 38.99 -38.38
CA ALA A 819 -15.98 38.73 -37.00
C ALA A 819 -16.54 39.98 -36.29
N ARG A 820 -16.10 41.18 -36.70
CA ARG A 820 -16.63 42.46 -36.16
C ARG A 820 -18.08 42.70 -36.58
N ASP A 821 -18.44 42.28 -37.78
CA ASP A 821 -19.77 42.50 -38.35
C ASP A 821 -20.77 41.57 -37.63
N VAL A 822 -20.33 40.36 -37.28
CA VAL A 822 -21.10 39.43 -36.42
C VAL A 822 -21.31 40.01 -35.02
N VAL A 823 -20.30 40.63 -34.40
CA VAL A 823 -20.49 41.25 -33.07
C VAL A 823 -21.53 42.38 -33.11
N ASN A 824 -21.52 43.19 -34.16
CA ASN A 824 -22.40 44.36 -34.29
C ASN A 824 -23.83 43.96 -34.67
N ASP A 825 -23.98 43.11 -35.69
CA ASP A 825 -25.23 42.97 -36.44
C ASP A 825 -25.91 41.61 -36.22
N ALA A 826 -25.26 40.64 -35.55
CA ALA A 826 -25.85 39.32 -35.35
C ALA A 826 -27.10 39.34 -34.46
N PRO A 827 -28.18 38.63 -34.85
CA PRO A 827 -29.37 38.49 -34.03
C PRO A 827 -29.08 37.73 -32.74
N ILE A 828 -29.98 37.86 -31.76
CA ILE A 828 -29.84 37.19 -30.45
C ILE A 828 -29.67 35.67 -30.62
N SER A 829 -30.44 35.05 -31.51
CA SER A 829 -30.34 33.62 -31.83
C SER A 829 -28.94 33.18 -32.30
N ALA A 830 -28.25 34.00 -33.10
CA ALA A 830 -26.89 33.72 -33.55
C ALA A 830 -25.86 33.93 -32.42
N ARG A 831 -26.10 34.88 -31.52
CA ARG A 831 -25.26 35.09 -30.32
C ARG A 831 -25.41 33.92 -29.35
N ASP A 832 -26.62 33.48 -29.07
CA ASP A 832 -26.91 32.31 -28.22
C ASP A 832 -26.28 31.04 -28.84
N ALA A 833 -26.34 30.89 -30.16
CA ALA A 833 -25.68 29.80 -30.87
C ALA A 833 -24.15 29.85 -30.77
N LEU A 834 -23.53 31.03 -30.76
CA LEU A 834 -22.09 31.19 -30.51
C LEU A 834 -21.73 30.78 -29.08
N GLU A 835 -22.56 31.08 -28.09
CA GLU A 835 -22.37 30.62 -26.70
C GLU A 835 -22.46 29.09 -26.60
N GLY A 836 -23.44 28.46 -27.26
CA GLY A 836 -23.58 27.01 -27.35
C GLY A 836 -22.40 26.30 -28.05
N LEU A 837 -21.65 27.02 -28.88
CA LEU A 837 -20.40 26.58 -29.50
C LEU A 837 -19.15 26.93 -28.67
N GLN A 838 -19.32 27.22 -27.37
CA GLN A 838 -18.25 27.56 -26.42
C GLN A 838 -17.49 28.85 -26.75
N CYS A 839 -18.15 29.84 -27.36
CA CYS A 839 -17.58 31.18 -27.49
C CYS A 839 -17.46 31.83 -26.10
N ARG A 840 -16.24 32.11 -25.64
CA ARG A 840 -15.99 32.67 -24.29
C ARG A 840 -16.63 34.03 -24.05
N ASN A 841 -16.75 34.85 -25.08
CA ASN A 841 -17.37 36.17 -25.01
C ASN A 841 -17.89 36.59 -26.39
N VAL A 842 -19.21 36.59 -26.57
CA VAL A 842 -19.87 36.96 -27.84
C VAL A 842 -19.78 38.45 -28.21
N THR A 843 -19.37 39.31 -27.27
CA THR A 843 -19.14 40.74 -27.53
C THR A 843 -17.70 41.04 -27.97
N SER A 844 -16.80 40.06 -27.86
CA SER A 844 -15.39 40.23 -28.24
C SER A 844 -15.14 39.75 -29.65
N VAL A 845 -14.75 40.66 -30.55
CA VAL A 845 -14.36 40.35 -31.94
C VAL A 845 -13.33 39.22 -32.01
N ARG A 846 -12.37 39.19 -31.07
CA ARG A 846 -11.33 38.15 -31.00
C ARG A 846 -11.88 36.78 -30.61
N SER A 847 -12.86 36.75 -29.70
CA SER A 847 -13.49 35.50 -29.26
C SER A 847 -14.45 34.96 -30.33
N VAL A 848 -15.26 35.83 -30.94
CA VAL A 848 -16.15 35.47 -32.05
C VAL A 848 -15.34 34.99 -33.26
N GLY A 849 -14.26 35.67 -33.62
CA GLY A 849 -13.38 35.23 -34.70
C GLY A 849 -12.75 33.85 -34.48
N ARG A 850 -12.37 33.53 -33.22
CA ARG A 850 -11.88 32.18 -32.86
C ARG A 850 -12.98 31.12 -32.96
N ALA A 851 -14.18 31.44 -32.49
CA ALA A 851 -15.33 30.52 -32.57
C ALA A 851 -15.72 30.23 -34.03
N LEU A 852 -15.80 31.27 -34.87
CA LEU A 852 -16.05 31.13 -36.31
C LEU A 852 -14.95 30.31 -37.00
N ALA A 853 -13.68 30.61 -36.72
CA ALA A 853 -12.55 29.84 -37.27
C ALA A 853 -12.59 28.36 -36.88
N ALA A 854 -13.07 28.03 -35.67
CA ALA A 854 -13.17 26.65 -35.19
C ALA A 854 -14.27 25.83 -35.90
N VAL A 855 -15.23 26.49 -36.55
CA VAL A 855 -16.35 25.85 -37.28
C VAL A 855 -16.22 25.91 -38.80
N VAL A 856 -15.16 26.55 -39.34
CA VAL A 856 -14.86 26.55 -40.78
C VAL A 856 -14.73 25.10 -41.29
N GLY A 857 -15.38 24.81 -42.43
CA GLY A 857 -15.39 23.50 -43.06
C GLY A 857 -16.37 22.49 -42.45
N ARG A 858 -17.08 22.84 -41.36
CA ARG A 858 -18.16 22.00 -40.83
C ARG A 858 -19.45 22.21 -41.63
N VAL A 859 -20.11 21.11 -41.97
CA VAL A 859 -21.37 21.09 -42.73
C VAL A 859 -22.54 20.90 -41.76
N SER A 860 -23.63 21.62 -41.98
CA SER A 860 -24.90 21.41 -41.30
C SER A 860 -26.04 21.37 -42.31
N SER A 861 -26.93 20.38 -42.19
CA SER A 861 -28.13 20.27 -43.01
C SER A 861 -29.31 20.95 -42.32
N ASP A 862 -30.00 21.86 -43.02
CA ASP A 862 -31.28 22.45 -42.59
C ASP A 862 -32.31 22.31 -43.71
N GLY A 863 -33.44 21.63 -43.45
CA GLY A 863 -34.55 21.51 -44.42
C GLY A 863 -34.24 20.86 -45.78
N GLY A 864 -33.12 20.14 -45.93
CA GLY A 864 -32.65 19.55 -47.19
C GLY A 864 -31.58 20.36 -47.92
N GLU A 865 -31.19 21.53 -47.40
CA GLU A 865 -30.04 22.32 -47.87
C GLU A 865 -28.86 22.16 -46.89
N SER A 866 -27.68 21.86 -47.41
CA SER A 866 -26.44 21.79 -46.63
C SER A 866 -25.71 23.13 -46.67
N LEU A 867 -25.47 23.71 -45.50
CA LEU A 867 -24.71 24.96 -45.31
C LEU A 867 -23.34 24.66 -44.68
N TYR A 868 -22.31 25.41 -45.09
CA TYR A 868 -20.98 25.34 -44.46
C TYR A 868 -20.28 26.70 -44.47
N LEU A 869 -19.40 26.93 -43.49
CA LEU A 869 -18.62 28.16 -43.36
C LEU A 869 -17.25 28.02 -44.01
N THR A 870 -16.86 28.99 -44.83
CA THR A 870 -15.52 29.11 -45.41
C THR A 870 -14.81 30.35 -44.86
N SER A 871 -13.47 30.36 -44.90
CA SER A 871 -12.68 31.53 -44.55
C SER A 871 -11.64 31.84 -45.63
N SER A 872 -11.36 33.13 -45.80
CA SER A 872 -10.31 33.66 -46.68
C SER A 872 -9.66 34.87 -46.01
N LEU A 873 -8.46 35.24 -46.44
CA LEU A 873 -7.82 36.48 -45.99
C LEU A 873 -8.19 37.61 -46.95
N ASP A 874 -8.68 38.73 -46.41
CA ASP A 874 -8.93 39.93 -47.19
C ASP A 874 -7.62 40.66 -47.55
N ARG A 875 -7.71 41.70 -48.38
CA ARG A 875 -6.56 42.50 -48.84
C ARG A 875 -5.79 43.22 -47.71
N ASN A 876 -6.38 43.30 -46.52
CA ASN A 876 -5.83 43.95 -45.33
C ASN A 876 -5.33 42.93 -44.28
N GLY A 877 -5.34 41.62 -44.59
CA GLY A 877 -4.91 40.55 -43.68
C GLY A 877 -5.95 40.17 -42.61
N VAL A 878 -7.19 40.63 -42.74
CA VAL A 878 -8.30 40.26 -41.85
C VAL A 878 -8.98 39.01 -42.38
N THR A 879 -9.30 38.06 -41.49
CA THR A 879 -10.05 36.86 -41.85
C THR A 879 -11.49 37.23 -42.19
N ALA A 880 -11.86 37.03 -43.45
CA ALA A 880 -13.22 37.13 -43.95
C ALA A 880 -13.86 35.73 -44.00
N PHE A 881 -15.11 35.64 -43.57
CA PHE A 881 -15.89 34.41 -43.52
C PHE A 881 -17.04 34.49 -44.53
N ARG A 882 -17.46 33.34 -45.06
CA ARG A 882 -18.60 33.26 -45.98
C ARG A 882 -19.35 31.95 -45.76
N VAL A 883 -20.68 32.02 -45.58
CA VAL A 883 -21.53 30.83 -45.54
C VAL A 883 -21.95 30.47 -46.96
N MET A 884 -21.76 29.20 -47.35
CA MET A 884 -22.00 28.68 -48.69
C MET A 884 -23.01 27.52 -48.64
N ARG A 885 -23.71 27.26 -49.74
CA ARG A 885 -24.54 26.06 -49.92
C ARG A 885 -23.72 24.96 -50.59
N GLU A 886 -23.95 23.70 -50.23
CA GLU A 886 -23.22 22.55 -50.81
C GLU A 886 -23.42 22.43 -52.34
N VAL A 887 -24.55 22.92 -52.87
CA VAL A 887 -24.82 22.97 -54.31
C VAL A 887 -23.83 23.88 -55.07
N ASP A 888 -23.20 24.85 -54.38
CA ASP A 888 -22.23 25.78 -54.97
C ASP A 888 -20.82 25.18 -55.13
N LEU A 889 -20.54 24.00 -54.55
CA LEU A 889 -19.24 23.30 -54.70
C LEU A 889 -19.03 22.75 -56.12
N ALA A 890 -20.11 22.40 -56.83
CA ALA A 890 -20.01 21.90 -58.20
C ALA A 890 -19.49 22.97 -59.18
N GLY A 891 -19.59 24.26 -58.82
CA GLY A 891 -19.06 25.38 -59.61
C GLY A 891 -17.57 25.69 -59.37
N PHE A 892 -16.96 25.17 -58.29
CA PHE A 892 -15.58 25.47 -57.89
C PHE A 892 -14.57 24.36 -58.25
N ALA A 893 -15.03 23.16 -58.63
CA ALA A 893 -14.16 22.08 -59.11
C ALA A 893 -13.74 22.24 -60.59
N GLY A 894 -14.09 23.37 -61.21
CA GLY A 894 -13.77 23.70 -62.60
C GLY A 894 -12.95 24.99 -62.71
N PHE A 895 -11.79 25.08 -62.06
CA PHE A 895 -10.72 26.02 -62.39
C PHE A 895 -9.35 25.43 -62.09
#